data_AF-A0A0N0E3B3-F1
#
_entry.id   AF-A0A0N0E3B3-F1
#
_cell.length_a   1.000
_cell.length_b   1.000
_cell.length_c   1.000
_cell.angle_alpha   90.00
_cell.angle_beta   90.00
_cell.angle_gamma   90.00
#
_symmetry.space_group_name_H-M   'P 1'
#
loop_
_entity.id
_entity.type
_entity.pdbx_description
1 polymer ?
#
loop_
_entity_poly.entity_id
_entity_poly.type
_entity_poly.pdbx_seq_one_letter_code
_entity_poly.pdbx_strand_id
1 'polypeptide(L)'
;MRADSAEQLVSEWAPALLATYKQSLVDFWSSPALYRSLVPNAGRSPAEQGTTPWQQLSDFIAAQLRKASAALAGDELDTVEAVLDYPDFRARCLALGEGCTKAYITLVDTGVRDPEPLFQQGLVLTRQVGERQIVLLYTLLGGIKAFDSIVALETALGWTLRDSEPDQGEYSPDNHVFDALAVTLLMRQLESISAIKPGDYGDRVALDRRLHELTGPQALLGAFHAEHEAKLLQLHELLPDWLRQASTAERATYGRFVSRLSEVHRLREGEAFLEGIPGIIEFAERELAKSLLKLEPKAENVSVSDIRVTLTKIDNSPLAAVDPGFIPFLDQHTASSTRDYTDMALENIEAFPLSAIAQIHYDKPTTNGEQAAVPGWMTYPLLRAAVSDADIGGNYPALLRQKLQRYTTERARQKVLFTLYMQVLLPMLALELRLTQRLTERARLYVTAVMSLDTRVLVVSGLSIVVRPLALLAHPGAAADRVLNHFVIGPRRVDRGPQVLLRPGAEQPLREFASLAHLLAAIQVEETLQQSVLAGLDDHSRKIYDQGGFLEPHLTRVILSDWDLPEIPEPPTLDTAVLSEPIAEALFVDSVEALIRHAEAISVSNAEARRKRLADLGWALFRLLIPWAPAALASVGLIVQLLPSLKALADSNTRSPWAAFADVLLNLAAVLVYHRRLLFGQPQVAGAGGTIVKPTARGRRGGLAFIWTRRGRDLTTFERERLDRFRLAANAPSDMQRVKVGEWKGLYQRGGLLYARLEGEWFHVSRTLDGLRIADVSHPAQLGPWVTRGASGTWQLERGPLLLGGAGELSLRGRKKLKSLEFQARKLLESLPGRLDRGEKTMRTAHGPVDIEDRLKSDALLFSDLSLQLQELTQGMAEYPEELVGKLDAGADLLRAQGVRLRIERVKIDPPSVIGVSYLKSQNQITIRPLGPRKDISGGKGRDFLREYEISDKQRTPLWYAHFHYPNLDAAEASYTAAHLKTPAQRFQGIKFQRAQEQAGQGVDSILRARIDPNSARTLFLSPAP
;
A
#
# COMPACT_ATOMS: atom_id res chain seq x y z
N MET A 1 -19.67 -25.12 -0.78
CA MET A 1 -19.58 -24.84 0.66
C MET A 1 -20.95 -25.10 1.27
N ARG A 2 -21.06 -25.90 2.34
CA ARG A 2 -22.32 -26.09 3.07
C ARG A 2 -22.65 -24.81 3.85
N ALA A 3 -23.93 -24.48 4.00
CA ALA A 3 -24.40 -23.27 4.70
C ALA A 3 -23.85 -23.18 6.14
N ASP A 4 -23.78 -24.32 6.83
CA ASP A 4 -23.21 -24.43 8.18
C ASP A 4 -21.75 -23.95 8.26
N SER A 5 -20.95 -24.19 7.21
CA SER A 5 -19.55 -23.74 7.16
C SER A 5 -19.43 -22.23 6.94
N ALA A 6 -20.41 -21.61 6.28
CA ALA A 6 -20.43 -20.17 6.07
C ALA A 6 -20.88 -19.42 7.33
N GLU A 7 -21.87 -19.91 8.07
CA GLU A 7 -22.25 -19.36 9.38
C GLU A 7 -21.13 -19.50 10.40
N GLN A 8 -20.43 -20.64 10.43
CA GLN A 8 -19.28 -20.83 11.31
C GLN A 8 -18.15 -19.85 10.99
N LEU A 9 -17.85 -19.62 9.71
CA LEU A 9 -16.89 -18.60 9.27
C LEU A 9 -17.36 -17.19 9.63
N VAL A 10 -18.63 -16.84 9.41
CA VAL A 10 -19.14 -15.52 9.77
C VAL A 10 -19.09 -15.31 11.28
N SER A 11 -19.45 -16.32 12.08
CA SER A 11 -19.36 -16.26 13.55
C SER A 11 -17.92 -16.12 14.05
N GLU A 12 -16.96 -16.79 13.39
CA GLU A 12 -15.53 -16.70 13.71
C GLU A 12 -14.92 -15.34 13.34
N TRP A 13 -15.29 -14.78 12.18
CA TRP A 13 -14.66 -13.58 11.63
C TRP A 13 -15.40 -12.27 11.94
N ALA A 14 -16.71 -12.30 12.22
CA ALA A 14 -17.49 -11.10 12.54
C ALA A 14 -16.94 -10.34 13.77
N PRO A 15 -16.53 -10.99 14.88
CA PRO A 15 -15.90 -10.29 16.00
C PRO A 15 -14.53 -9.69 15.65
N ALA A 16 -13.83 -10.27 14.66
CA ALA A 16 -12.53 -9.80 14.21
C ALA A 16 -12.61 -8.64 13.19
N LEU A 17 -13.78 -8.38 12.59
CA LEU A 17 -13.96 -7.36 11.54
C LEU A 17 -13.60 -5.96 12.04
N LEU A 18 -14.23 -5.52 13.13
CA LEU A 18 -13.99 -4.18 13.72
C LEU A 18 -12.57 -4.06 14.26
N ALA A 19 -12.04 -5.12 14.86
CA ALA A 19 -10.66 -5.14 15.31
C ALA A 19 -9.68 -5.00 14.13
N THR A 20 -9.96 -5.66 13.00
CA THR A 20 -9.13 -5.60 11.79
C THR A 20 -9.21 -4.22 11.17
N TYR A 21 -10.40 -3.61 11.18
CA TYR A 21 -10.60 -2.24 10.73
C TYR A 21 -9.82 -1.24 11.60
N LYS A 22 -9.85 -1.37 12.94
CA LYS A 22 -9.03 -0.55 13.86
C LYS A 22 -7.53 -0.69 13.57
N GLN A 23 -7.05 -1.91 13.34
CA GLN A 23 -5.65 -2.14 12.98
C GLN A 23 -5.30 -1.47 11.65
N SER A 24 -6.12 -1.65 10.61
CA SER A 24 -5.93 -1.01 9.30
C SER A 24 -5.94 0.52 9.40
N LEU A 25 -6.78 1.09 10.28
CA LEU A 25 -6.81 2.53 10.53
C LEU A 25 -5.50 3.02 11.15
N VAL A 26 -4.98 2.33 12.17
CA VAL A 26 -3.68 2.67 12.77
C VAL A 26 -2.52 2.48 11.78
N ASP A 27 -2.55 1.40 11.01
CA ASP A 27 -1.55 1.14 9.96
C ASP A 27 -1.58 2.23 8.89
N PHE A 28 -2.76 2.71 8.50
CA PHE A 28 -2.91 3.85 7.60
C PHE A 28 -2.23 5.10 8.16
N TRP A 29 -2.55 5.51 9.39
CA TRP A 29 -1.96 6.70 10.02
C TRP A 29 -0.43 6.59 10.22
N SER A 30 0.07 5.36 10.35
CA SER A 30 1.49 5.05 10.59
C SER A 30 2.29 4.76 9.32
N SER A 31 1.62 4.47 8.21
CA SER A 31 2.26 4.19 6.94
C SER A 31 3.06 5.42 6.50
N PRO A 32 4.33 5.29 6.07
CA PRO A 32 4.95 6.34 5.26
C PRO A 32 4.02 6.60 4.09
N ALA A 33 3.67 7.86 3.81
CA ALA A 33 2.67 8.17 2.80
C ALA A 33 2.94 7.37 1.51
N LEU A 34 2.04 6.42 1.20
CA LEU A 34 2.14 5.51 0.03
C LEU A 34 2.29 6.27 -1.29
N TYR A 35 2.01 7.57 -1.28
CA TYR A 35 2.10 8.45 -2.43
C TYR A 35 3.53 8.66 -2.95
N ARG A 36 4.57 8.33 -2.17
CA ARG A 36 5.96 8.67 -2.53
C ARG A 36 6.69 7.61 -3.37
N SER A 37 6.09 6.45 -3.65
CA SER A 37 6.71 5.42 -4.50
C SER A 37 6.48 5.62 -6.00
N LEU A 38 5.71 6.63 -6.42
CA LEU A 38 5.37 6.88 -7.84
C LEU A 38 6.29 7.88 -8.54
N VAL A 39 7.29 8.47 -7.85
CA VAL A 39 8.31 9.34 -8.46
C VAL A 39 9.68 9.02 -7.88
N PRO A 40 10.48 8.14 -8.51
CA PRO A 40 11.91 8.12 -8.26
C PRO A 40 12.51 9.38 -8.91
N ASN A 41 13.15 10.24 -8.11
CA ASN A 41 13.91 11.43 -8.52
C ASN A 41 13.13 12.73 -8.84
N ALA A 42 12.36 13.24 -7.88
CA ALA A 42 12.23 14.71 -7.75
C ALA A 42 13.24 15.15 -6.68
N GLY A 43 14.26 15.93 -7.06
CA GLY A 43 15.35 16.37 -6.19
C GLY A 43 14.86 17.24 -5.01
N ARG A 44 14.42 16.60 -3.93
CA ARG A 44 14.14 17.23 -2.63
C ARG A 44 14.86 16.47 -1.51
N SER A 45 15.10 17.20 -0.42
CA SER A 45 15.95 16.75 0.68
C SER A 45 15.48 15.42 1.31
N PRO A 46 16.38 14.60 1.87
CA PRO A 46 16.06 13.30 2.49
C PRO A 46 15.01 13.38 3.62
N ALA A 47 14.78 14.56 4.20
CA ALA A 47 13.77 14.77 5.24
C ALA A 47 12.33 14.61 4.70
N GLU A 48 12.09 14.92 3.43
CA GLU A 48 10.79 14.78 2.77
C GLU A 48 10.57 13.38 2.18
N GLN A 49 11.24 12.31 2.66
CA GLN A 49 10.99 10.93 2.17
C GLN A 49 10.27 10.01 3.16
N GLY A 50 9.97 10.45 4.40
CA GLY A 50 9.33 9.61 5.43
C GLY A 50 8.10 10.13 6.19
N THR A 51 7.32 11.09 5.67
CA THR A 51 6.19 11.68 6.43
C THR A 51 4.95 10.79 6.38
N THR A 52 4.35 10.48 7.54
CA THR A 52 3.13 9.66 7.62
C THR A 52 1.86 10.53 7.54
N PRO A 53 0.66 9.97 7.21
CA PRO A 53 -0.60 10.74 7.15
C PRO A 53 -0.90 11.51 8.44
N TRP A 54 -0.51 10.95 9.58
CA TRP A 54 -0.71 11.58 10.88
C TRP A 54 0.07 12.91 11.00
N GLN A 55 1.32 12.91 10.53
CA GLN A 55 2.17 14.10 10.54
C GLN A 55 1.66 15.15 9.54
N GLN A 56 1.16 14.70 8.39
CA GLN A 56 0.56 15.58 7.39
C GLN A 56 -0.68 16.30 7.95
N LEU A 57 -1.51 15.60 8.74
CA LEU A 57 -2.65 16.22 9.41
C LEU A 57 -2.20 17.25 10.45
N SER A 58 -1.20 16.93 11.27
CA SER A 58 -0.62 17.88 12.24
C SER A 58 -0.10 19.15 11.56
N ASP A 59 0.71 18.98 10.50
CA ASP A 59 1.25 20.10 9.71
C ASP A 59 0.12 20.91 9.03
N PHE A 60 -0.92 20.22 8.54
CA PHE A 60 -2.08 20.85 7.94
C PHE A 60 -2.84 21.72 8.93
N ILE A 61 -3.12 21.22 10.14
CA ILE A 61 -3.81 22.00 11.19
C ILE A 61 -3.00 23.25 11.54
N ALA A 62 -1.68 23.13 11.70
CA ALA A 62 -0.81 24.28 11.97
C ALA A 62 -0.85 25.31 10.82
N ALA A 63 -0.83 24.85 9.57
CA ALA A 63 -0.93 25.72 8.41
C ALA A 63 -2.29 26.44 8.33
N GLN A 64 -3.39 25.75 8.65
CA GLN A 64 -4.72 26.36 8.68
C GLN A 64 -4.87 27.36 9.83
N LEU A 65 -4.32 27.08 11.01
CA LEU A 65 -4.30 28.04 12.11
C LEU A 65 -3.52 29.30 11.74
N ARG A 66 -2.36 29.16 11.06
CA ARG A 66 -1.57 30.30 10.55
C ARG A 66 -2.31 31.11 9.49
N LYS A 67 -3.11 30.46 8.63
CA LYS A 67 -3.97 31.18 7.69
C LYS A 67 -5.08 31.94 8.43
N ALA A 68 -5.71 31.30 9.42
CA ALA A 68 -6.79 31.91 10.20
C ALA A 68 -6.30 33.08 11.07
N SER A 69 -5.05 33.07 11.53
CA SER A 69 -4.47 34.14 12.34
C SER A 69 -4.23 35.43 11.56
N ALA A 70 -4.22 35.41 10.23
CA ALA A 70 -4.03 36.61 9.40
C ALA A 70 -5.12 37.68 9.60
N ALA A 71 -6.27 37.31 10.16
CA ALA A 71 -7.36 38.22 10.50
C ALA A 71 -7.24 38.82 11.93
N LEU A 72 -6.25 38.39 12.73
CA LEU A 72 -6.01 38.87 14.09
C LEU A 72 -4.94 39.98 14.11
N ALA A 73 -4.94 40.77 15.18
CA ALA A 73 -3.91 41.78 15.46
C ALA A 73 -3.65 41.86 16.97
N GLY A 74 -2.52 42.45 17.37
CA GLY A 74 -2.18 42.70 18.77
C GLY A 74 -1.99 41.40 19.57
N ASP A 75 -2.38 41.44 20.86
CA ASP A 75 -2.10 40.34 21.79
C ASP A 75 -2.79 39.02 21.37
N GLU A 76 -3.93 39.08 20.66
CA GLU A 76 -4.60 37.90 20.10
C GLU A 76 -3.75 37.21 19.02
N LEU A 77 -3.08 37.98 18.15
CA LEU A 77 -2.16 37.43 17.14
C LEU A 77 -0.94 36.81 17.81
N ASP A 78 -0.30 37.54 18.73
CA ASP A 78 0.86 37.07 19.48
C ASP A 78 0.58 35.78 20.25
N THR A 79 -0.65 35.64 20.78
CA THR A 79 -1.11 34.44 21.48
C THR A 79 -1.09 33.21 20.58
N VAL A 80 -1.50 33.37 19.31
CA VAL A 80 -1.54 32.30 18.31
C VAL A 80 -0.15 32.02 17.75
N GLU A 81 0.63 33.06 17.44
CA GLU A 81 2.01 32.93 16.94
C GLU A 81 2.91 32.20 17.95
N ALA A 82 2.77 32.49 19.24
CA ALA A 82 3.49 31.78 20.29
C ALA A 82 3.31 30.25 20.22
N VAL A 83 2.11 29.78 19.87
CA VAL A 83 1.78 28.35 19.74
C VAL A 83 2.23 27.78 18.39
N LEU A 84 2.20 28.58 17.32
CA LEU A 84 2.69 28.18 16.00
C LEU A 84 4.22 28.04 15.95
N ASP A 85 4.93 28.93 16.65
CA ASP A 85 6.40 28.97 16.68
C ASP A 85 6.97 28.00 17.72
N TYR A 86 6.28 27.87 18.86
CA TYR A 86 6.62 26.92 19.92
C TYR A 86 5.42 26.02 20.25
N PRO A 87 5.16 24.97 19.46
CA PRO A 87 3.98 24.12 19.67
C PRO A 87 4.07 23.26 20.94
N ASP A 88 5.29 22.92 21.37
CA ASP A 88 5.58 22.18 22.59
C ASP A 88 5.47 23.13 23.81
N PHE A 89 4.59 22.81 24.79
CA PHE A 89 4.27 23.71 25.89
C PHE A 89 5.49 24.11 26.74
N ARG A 90 6.32 23.14 27.14
CA ARG A 90 7.53 23.45 27.92
C ARG A 90 8.55 24.29 27.15
N ALA A 91 8.75 24.00 25.86
CA ALA A 91 9.64 24.79 25.02
C ALA A 91 9.12 26.23 24.87
N ARG A 92 7.80 26.39 24.73
CA ARG A 92 7.12 27.68 24.69
C ARG A 92 7.32 28.48 25.97
N CYS A 93 7.15 27.85 27.13
CA CYS A 93 7.34 28.54 28.42
C CYS A 93 8.81 28.82 28.74
N LEU A 94 9.75 27.98 28.27
CA LEU A 94 11.18 28.29 28.33
C LEU A 94 11.55 29.49 27.46
N ALA A 95 10.93 29.64 26.28
CA ALA A 95 11.19 30.75 25.37
C ALA A 95 10.47 32.04 25.77
N LEU A 96 9.26 31.96 26.32
CA LEU A 96 8.35 33.10 26.52
C LEU A 96 8.01 33.40 28.00
N GLY A 97 8.49 32.60 28.96
CA GLY A 97 8.26 32.78 30.41
C GLY A 97 6.97 32.15 30.96
N GLU A 98 6.69 32.36 32.25
CA GLU A 98 5.55 31.76 32.98
C GLU A 98 4.16 32.24 32.51
N GLY A 99 4.10 33.33 31.74
CA GLY A 99 2.89 33.84 31.08
C GLY A 99 2.65 33.32 29.66
N CYS A 100 3.36 32.26 29.25
CA CYS A 100 3.23 31.60 27.95
C CYS A 100 1.78 31.18 27.65
N THR A 101 1.40 31.20 26.36
CA THR A 101 0.08 30.72 25.92
C THR A 101 -0.13 29.27 26.35
N LYS A 102 -1.25 29.00 27.03
CA LYS A 102 -1.73 27.65 27.33
C LYS A 102 -2.68 27.20 26.24
N ALA A 103 -2.53 25.96 25.79
CA ALA A 103 -3.31 25.40 24.70
C ALA A 103 -3.96 24.09 25.15
N TYR A 104 -5.28 23.95 24.96
CA TYR A 104 -6.05 22.79 25.39
C TYR A 104 -6.90 22.26 24.25
N ILE A 105 -7.00 20.94 24.15
CA ILE A 105 -7.89 20.27 23.20
C ILE A 105 -9.23 20.08 23.88
N THR A 106 -10.30 20.56 23.25
CA THR A 106 -11.65 20.43 23.76
C THR A 106 -12.56 19.77 22.75
N LEU A 107 -13.69 19.23 23.22
CA LEU A 107 -14.72 18.65 22.38
C LEU A 107 -15.93 19.57 22.33
N VAL A 108 -16.31 19.97 21.12
CA VAL A 108 -17.40 20.90 20.89
C VAL A 108 -18.62 20.15 20.38
N ASP A 109 -19.74 20.26 21.08
CA ASP A 109 -21.02 19.79 20.58
C ASP A 109 -21.53 20.77 19.51
N THR A 110 -22.05 20.19 18.44
CA THR A 110 -22.51 20.83 17.21
C THR A 110 -23.95 21.33 17.33
N GLY A 111 -24.64 21.00 18.44
CA GLY A 111 -26.00 21.44 18.72
C GLY A 111 -27.06 20.82 17.79
N VAL A 112 -26.68 19.81 16.99
CA VAL A 112 -27.60 19.05 16.13
C VAL A 112 -28.36 18.07 17.00
N ARG A 113 -29.68 18.04 16.90
CA ARG A 113 -30.47 16.90 17.39
C ARG A 113 -30.35 15.74 16.41
N ASP A 114 -29.19 15.09 16.41
CA ASP A 114 -28.99 13.78 15.77
C ASP A 114 -29.13 12.68 16.85
N PRO A 115 -29.55 11.44 16.51
CA PRO A 115 -29.64 10.34 17.48
C PRO A 115 -28.30 10.01 18.16
N GLU A 116 -27.17 10.38 17.55
CA GLU A 116 -25.83 10.29 18.13
C GLU A 116 -25.01 11.56 17.82
N PRO A 117 -24.74 12.45 18.80
CA PRO A 117 -24.00 13.68 18.56
C PRO A 117 -22.54 13.40 18.17
N LEU A 118 -22.12 13.91 17.02
CA LEU A 118 -20.72 13.92 16.59
C LEU A 118 -20.01 15.11 17.22
N PHE A 119 -19.25 14.90 18.30
CA PHE A 119 -18.46 15.98 18.92
C PHE A 119 -17.22 16.32 18.08
N GLN A 120 -16.99 17.60 17.80
CA GLN A 120 -15.84 18.14 17.05
C GLN A 120 -14.64 18.37 17.98
N GLN A 121 -13.42 18.46 17.44
CA GLN A 121 -12.25 18.92 18.19
C GLN A 121 -12.02 20.42 18.00
N GLY A 122 -11.88 21.14 19.10
CA GLY A 122 -11.45 22.53 19.13
C GLY A 122 -10.13 22.69 19.87
N LEU A 123 -9.36 23.71 19.50
CA LEU A 123 -8.15 24.14 20.19
C LEU A 123 -8.45 25.43 20.94
N VAL A 124 -8.44 25.39 22.27
CA VAL A 124 -8.60 26.56 23.12
C VAL A 124 -7.22 27.11 23.45
N LEU A 125 -6.99 28.39 23.17
CA LEU A 125 -5.77 29.11 23.51
C LEU A 125 -6.08 30.15 24.58
N THR A 126 -5.30 30.17 25.65
CA THR A 126 -5.45 31.16 26.72
C THR A 126 -4.11 31.78 27.09
N ARG A 127 -4.08 33.09 27.30
CA ARG A 127 -2.89 33.82 27.72
C ARG A 127 -3.28 34.97 28.64
N GLN A 128 -2.53 35.17 29.72
CA GLN A 128 -2.71 36.32 30.60
C GLN A 128 -1.73 37.42 30.18
N VAL A 129 -2.25 38.62 29.89
CA VAL A 129 -1.47 39.80 29.52
C VAL A 129 -1.90 40.95 30.43
N GLY A 130 -1.09 41.24 31.46
CA GLY A 130 -1.47 42.17 32.52
C GLY A 130 -2.69 41.65 33.30
N GLU A 131 -3.75 42.46 33.39
CA GLU A 131 -5.04 42.06 33.99
C GLU A 131 -6.03 41.44 32.98
N ARG A 132 -5.67 41.43 31.68
CA ARG A 132 -6.54 40.92 30.60
C ARG A 132 -6.26 39.46 30.32
N GLN A 133 -7.32 38.65 30.35
CA GLN A 133 -7.28 37.26 29.91
C GLN A 133 -7.70 37.16 28.44
N ILE A 134 -6.80 36.66 27.59
CA ILE A 134 -7.09 36.36 26.19
C ILE A 134 -7.59 34.93 26.13
N VAL A 135 -8.74 34.71 25.49
CA VAL A 135 -9.34 33.39 25.30
C VAL A 135 -9.76 33.26 23.85
N LEU A 136 -9.14 32.32 23.14
CA LEU A 136 -9.42 32.03 21.73
C LEU A 136 -9.85 30.58 21.59
N LEU A 137 -10.84 30.31 20.74
CA LEU A 137 -11.20 28.97 20.29
C LEU A 137 -10.91 28.88 18.79
N TYR A 138 -10.09 27.91 18.41
CA TYR A 138 -9.84 27.56 17.03
C TYR A 138 -10.54 26.26 16.66
N THR A 139 -11.18 26.25 15.49
CA THR A 139 -11.66 25.03 14.82
C THR A 139 -11.23 25.05 13.35
N LEU A 140 -11.04 23.86 12.77
CA LEU A 140 -10.40 23.72 11.45
C LEU A 140 -11.12 24.48 10.33
N LEU A 141 -12.46 24.48 10.33
CA LEU A 141 -13.28 25.21 9.37
C LEU A 141 -13.89 26.52 9.93
N GLY A 142 -14.05 26.63 11.26
CA GLY A 142 -14.63 27.82 11.88
C GLY A 142 -13.65 28.96 12.11
N GLY A 143 -12.35 28.74 11.90
CA GLY A 143 -11.32 29.77 12.14
C GLY A 143 -11.11 30.03 13.62
N ILE A 144 -10.66 31.24 13.97
CA ILE A 144 -10.37 31.65 15.35
C ILE A 144 -11.47 32.58 15.84
N LYS A 145 -12.04 32.27 17.01
CA LYS A 145 -13.01 33.13 17.70
C LYS A 145 -12.45 33.58 19.05
N ALA A 146 -12.48 34.87 19.30
CA ALA A 146 -12.14 35.46 20.59
C ALA A 146 -13.35 35.48 21.54
N PHE A 147 -13.07 35.32 22.83
CA PHE A 147 -14.04 35.39 23.92
C PHE A 147 -13.52 36.33 25.01
N ASP A 148 -14.44 37.03 25.66
CA ASP A 148 -14.10 38.00 26.71
C ASP A 148 -13.53 37.34 27.98
N SER A 149 -13.83 36.05 28.20
CA SER A 149 -13.32 35.27 29.33
C SER A 149 -13.50 33.78 29.10
N ILE A 150 -12.85 32.96 29.95
CA ILE A 150 -13.04 31.50 29.93
C ILE A 150 -14.50 31.13 30.26
N VAL A 151 -15.15 31.88 31.13
CA VAL A 151 -16.56 31.68 31.51
C VAL A 151 -17.49 31.93 30.33
N ALA A 152 -17.20 32.94 29.50
CA ALA A 152 -17.95 33.21 28.29
C ALA A 152 -17.81 32.07 27.27
N LEU A 153 -16.61 31.49 27.14
CA LEU A 153 -16.38 30.30 26.32
C LEU A 153 -17.15 29.08 26.86
N GLU A 154 -17.06 28.77 28.16
CA GLU A 154 -17.77 27.65 28.78
C GLU A 154 -19.29 27.79 28.63
N THR A 155 -19.82 29.01 28.77
CA THR A 155 -21.24 29.30 28.56
C THR A 155 -21.65 29.03 27.12
N ALA A 156 -20.81 29.40 26.14
CA ALA A 156 -21.07 29.13 24.74
C ALA A 156 -20.98 27.63 24.38
N LEU A 157 -20.13 26.87 25.09
CA LEU A 157 -19.96 25.43 24.89
C LEU A 157 -21.02 24.60 25.63
N GLY A 158 -21.67 25.13 26.67
CA GLY A 158 -22.67 24.43 27.48
C GLY A 158 -22.09 23.44 28.50
N TRP A 159 -20.77 23.49 28.77
CA TRP A 159 -20.09 22.69 29.79
C TRP A 159 -18.83 23.39 30.32
N THR A 160 -18.35 22.96 31.49
CA THR A 160 -17.17 23.55 32.15
C THR A 160 -15.89 22.88 31.66
N LEU A 161 -14.97 23.70 31.16
CA LEU A 161 -13.59 23.33 30.83
C LEU A 161 -12.82 23.20 32.16
N ARG A 162 -13.06 22.13 32.92
CA ARG A 162 -12.27 21.88 34.14
C ARG A 162 -10.79 21.70 33.78
N ASP A 163 -9.90 22.14 34.69
CA ASP A 163 -8.45 21.83 34.80
C ASP A 163 -8.18 20.30 34.90
N SER A 164 -8.72 19.54 33.96
CA SER A 164 -8.56 18.10 33.89
C SER A 164 -7.22 17.90 33.19
N GLU A 165 -6.15 17.74 33.97
CA GLU A 165 -4.93 17.12 33.43
C GLU A 165 -5.37 15.88 32.64
N PRO A 166 -5.04 15.78 31.34
CA PRO A 166 -5.28 14.57 30.58
C PRO A 166 -4.67 13.40 31.35
N ASP A 167 -5.45 12.33 31.53
CA ASP A 167 -5.07 11.16 32.32
C ASP A 167 -3.68 10.70 31.84
N GLN A 168 -2.77 10.29 32.74
CA GLN A 168 -1.33 10.05 32.42
C GLN A 168 -1.05 9.00 31.32
N GLY A 169 -2.09 8.38 30.74
CA GLY A 169 -2.04 7.47 29.59
C GLY A 169 -2.48 8.07 28.25
N GLU A 170 -2.97 9.31 28.22
CA GLU A 170 -3.28 10.09 27.01
C GLU A 170 -2.05 10.93 26.61
N TYR A 171 -1.91 11.27 25.33
CA TYR A 171 -0.82 12.12 24.85
C TYR A 171 -0.89 13.49 25.56
N SER A 172 0.02 13.70 26.52
CA SER A 172 0.03 14.82 27.47
C SER A 172 0.06 16.20 26.78
N PRO A 173 -0.56 17.24 27.39
CA PRO A 173 -0.55 18.62 26.87
C PRO A 173 0.83 19.30 26.94
N ASP A 174 1.82 18.64 27.57
CA ASP A 174 3.23 19.06 27.54
C ASP A 174 3.89 18.83 26.16
N ASN A 175 3.26 18.04 25.28
CA ASN A 175 3.77 17.68 23.96
C ASN A 175 3.32 18.67 22.86
N HIS A 176 3.86 18.51 21.65
CA HIS A 176 3.49 19.27 20.45
C HIS A 176 1.96 19.31 20.23
N VAL A 177 1.36 20.50 20.34
CA VAL A 177 -0.10 20.64 20.38
C VAL A 177 -0.84 20.16 19.11
N PHE A 178 -0.25 20.34 17.93
CA PHE A 178 -0.86 19.89 16.67
C PHE A 178 -0.77 18.38 16.49
N ASP A 179 0.28 17.79 17.06
CA ASP A 179 0.44 16.34 17.17
C ASP A 179 -0.64 15.83 18.14
N ALA A 180 -0.80 16.45 19.30
CA ALA A 180 -1.87 16.09 20.23
C ALA A 180 -3.26 16.11 19.57
N LEU A 181 -3.59 17.13 18.77
CA LEU A 181 -4.86 17.20 18.02
C LEU A 181 -5.06 15.99 17.09
N ALA A 182 -4.07 15.66 16.27
CA ALA A 182 -4.17 14.54 15.35
C ALA A 182 -4.21 13.17 16.07
N VAL A 183 -3.54 13.03 17.22
CA VAL A 183 -3.59 11.82 18.05
C VAL A 183 -4.97 11.63 18.66
N THR A 184 -5.50 12.68 19.30
CA THR A 184 -6.78 12.63 19.97
C THR A 184 -7.87 12.27 18.96
N LEU A 185 -7.75 12.70 17.70
CA LEU A 185 -8.68 12.29 16.65
C LEU A 185 -8.63 10.77 16.45
N LEU A 186 -7.45 10.21 16.22
CA LEU A 186 -7.28 8.77 16.03
C LEU A 186 -7.80 7.97 17.23
N MET A 187 -7.45 8.38 18.45
CA MET A 187 -7.95 7.74 19.68
C MET A 187 -9.48 7.73 19.71
N ARG A 188 -10.12 8.86 19.39
CA ARG A 188 -11.58 8.95 19.33
C ARG A 188 -12.18 8.08 18.24
N GLN A 189 -11.59 8.02 17.05
CA GLN A 189 -12.03 7.11 15.99
C GLN A 189 -12.00 5.65 16.49
N LEU A 190 -10.93 5.25 17.17
CA LEU A 190 -10.79 3.91 17.73
C LEU A 190 -11.81 3.63 18.85
N GLU A 191 -12.08 4.61 19.71
CA GLU A 191 -13.12 4.50 20.75
C GLU A 191 -14.51 4.36 20.12
N SER A 192 -14.86 5.21 19.15
CA SER A 192 -16.14 5.16 18.45
C SER A 192 -16.34 3.83 17.71
N ILE A 193 -15.30 3.32 17.04
CA ILE A 193 -15.34 2.00 16.40
C ILE A 193 -15.51 0.88 17.44
N SER A 194 -14.89 1.01 18.61
CA SER A 194 -15.00 0.02 19.68
C SER A 194 -16.39 -0.01 20.33
N ALA A 195 -17.16 1.09 20.23
CA ALA A 195 -18.53 1.16 20.69
C ALA A 195 -19.55 0.54 19.72
N ILE A 196 -19.16 0.27 18.47
CA ILE A 196 -20.04 -0.33 17.46
C ILE A 196 -20.39 -1.77 17.87
N LYS A 197 -21.68 -2.08 17.92
CA LYS A 197 -22.19 -3.45 17.97
C LYS A 197 -22.63 -3.86 16.56
N PRO A 198 -21.92 -4.78 15.88
CA PRO A 198 -22.27 -5.16 14.50
C PRO A 198 -23.72 -5.64 14.33
N GLY A 199 -24.31 -6.25 15.36
CA GLY A 199 -25.70 -6.73 15.35
C GLY A 199 -26.75 -5.63 15.25
N ASP A 200 -26.39 -4.36 15.50
CA ASP A 200 -27.31 -3.22 15.39
C ASP A 200 -27.49 -2.77 13.92
N TYR A 201 -26.75 -3.36 12.97
CA TYR A 201 -26.76 -2.99 11.55
C TYR A 201 -27.43 -4.08 10.71
N GLY A 202 -28.46 -3.70 9.94
CA GLY A 202 -29.25 -4.64 9.14
C GLY A 202 -28.52 -5.22 7.92
N ASP A 203 -27.42 -4.61 7.46
CA ASP A 203 -26.57 -5.12 6.39
C ASP A 203 -25.12 -4.60 6.46
N ARG A 204 -24.23 -5.17 5.63
CA ARG A 204 -22.82 -4.75 5.52
C ARG A 204 -22.66 -3.31 5.05
N VAL A 205 -23.57 -2.81 4.22
CA VAL A 205 -23.49 -1.47 3.61
C VAL A 205 -23.75 -0.39 4.66
N ALA A 206 -24.65 -0.64 5.61
CA ALA A 206 -24.94 0.23 6.74
C ALA A 206 -23.73 0.29 7.70
N LEU A 207 -23.11 -0.85 7.99
CA LEU A 207 -21.89 -0.89 8.81
C LEU A 207 -20.71 -0.19 8.13
N ASP A 208 -20.48 -0.44 6.83
CA ASP A 208 -19.44 0.24 6.04
C ASP A 208 -19.66 1.76 6.04
N ARG A 209 -20.92 2.21 5.89
CA ARG A 209 -21.29 3.63 5.94
C ARG A 209 -20.97 4.24 7.29
N ARG A 210 -21.31 3.56 8.40
CA ARG A 210 -21.00 4.04 9.75
C ARG A 210 -19.49 4.13 9.98
N LEU A 211 -18.74 3.10 9.61
CA LEU A 211 -17.28 3.11 9.71
C LEU A 211 -16.68 4.26 8.90
N HIS A 212 -17.23 4.52 7.71
CA HIS A 212 -16.82 5.65 6.87
C HIS A 212 -17.20 7.01 7.48
N GLU A 213 -18.33 7.13 8.18
CA GLU A 213 -18.70 8.34 8.93
C GLU A 213 -17.73 8.61 10.07
N LEU A 214 -17.35 7.58 10.82
CA LEU A 214 -16.46 7.71 11.98
C LEU A 214 -15.00 7.99 11.58
N THR A 215 -14.54 7.43 10.46
CA THR A 215 -13.16 7.58 9.99
C THR A 215 -12.97 8.62 8.89
N GLY A 216 -14.06 9.13 8.34
CA GLY A 216 -14.06 10.09 7.25
C GLY A 216 -13.69 11.52 7.69
N PRO A 217 -13.38 12.41 6.75
CA PRO A 217 -12.99 13.79 7.07
C PRO A 217 -14.14 14.61 7.68
N GLN A 218 -15.39 14.14 7.65
CA GLN A 218 -16.49 14.75 8.40
C GLN A 218 -16.24 14.79 9.93
N ALA A 219 -15.49 13.84 10.49
CA ALA A 219 -15.08 13.88 11.90
C ALA A 219 -14.07 15.02 12.20
N LEU A 220 -13.37 15.51 11.17
CA LEU A 220 -12.36 16.58 11.24
C LEU A 220 -12.92 17.98 10.89
N LEU A 221 -13.87 18.04 9.97
CA LEU A 221 -14.27 19.26 9.24
C LEU A 221 -15.55 19.92 9.78
N GLY A 222 -15.99 19.61 10.99
CA GLY A 222 -17.24 20.21 11.49
C GLY A 222 -17.19 21.76 11.50
N ALA A 223 -18.32 22.40 11.16
CA ALA A 223 -18.45 23.85 11.16
C ALA A 223 -18.91 24.37 12.54
N PHE A 224 -18.33 25.48 12.99
CA PHE A 224 -18.65 26.12 14.28
C PHE A 224 -19.56 27.37 14.13
N HIS A 225 -19.76 27.86 12.90
CA HIS A 225 -20.51 29.08 12.61
C HIS A 225 -21.66 28.84 11.63
N ALA A 226 -22.84 29.38 11.93
CA ALA A 226 -24.02 29.34 11.05
C ALA A 226 -23.74 29.97 9.67
N GLU A 227 -22.88 30.99 9.59
CA GLU A 227 -22.43 31.58 8.31
C GLU A 227 -21.57 30.62 7.48
N HIS A 228 -20.71 29.84 8.13
CA HIS A 228 -19.87 28.86 7.45
C HIS A 228 -20.71 27.66 6.97
N GLU A 229 -21.66 27.20 7.80
CA GLU A 229 -22.67 26.23 7.37
C GLU A 229 -23.49 26.79 6.20
N ALA A 230 -23.93 28.04 6.24
CA ALA A 230 -24.65 28.67 5.13
C ALA A 230 -23.81 28.73 3.83
N LYS A 231 -22.51 28.99 3.94
CA LYS A 231 -21.58 28.99 2.79
C LYS A 231 -21.37 27.59 2.21
N LEU A 232 -21.21 26.57 3.06
CA LEU A 232 -21.12 25.18 2.63
C LEU A 232 -22.45 24.69 2.02
N LEU A 233 -23.58 25.15 2.54
CA LEU A 233 -24.91 24.87 2.01
C LEU A 233 -25.12 25.51 0.63
N GLN A 234 -24.74 26.77 0.45
CA GLN A 234 -24.77 27.41 -0.88
C GLN A 234 -23.92 26.64 -1.90
N LEU A 235 -22.73 26.19 -1.50
CA LEU A 235 -21.88 25.36 -2.36
C LEU A 235 -22.47 23.96 -2.63
N HIS A 236 -23.15 23.38 -1.65
CA HIS A 236 -23.86 22.11 -1.82
C HIS A 236 -25.00 22.23 -2.85
N GLU A 237 -25.74 23.34 -2.84
CA GLU A 237 -26.83 23.59 -3.79
C GLU A 237 -26.36 23.78 -5.23
N LEU A 238 -25.09 24.16 -5.44
CA LEU A 238 -24.50 24.24 -6.77
C LEU A 238 -24.10 22.87 -7.34
N LEU A 239 -24.08 21.81 -6.53
CA LEU A 239 -23.68 20.47 -6.99
C LEU A 239 -24.71 19.92 -8.00
N PRO A 240 -24.27 19.17 -9.03
CA PRO A 240 -25.15 18.49 -9.96
C PRO A 240 -26.09 17.50 -9.24
N ASP A 241 -27.30 17.31 -9.79
CA ASP A 241 -28.32 16.41 -9.21
C ASP A 241 -27.82 15.00 -8.93
N TRP A 242 -27.11 14.40 -9.89
CA TRP A 242 -26.57 13.04 -9.75
C TRP A 242 -25.60 12.91 -8.57
N LEU A 243 -24.88 13.98 -8.23
CA LEU A 243 -23.97 13.98 -7.10
C LEU A 243 -24.71 14.33 -5.81
N ARG A 244 -25.66 15.28 -5.82
CA ARG A 244 -26.53 15.56 -4.66
C ARG A 244 -27.33 14.33 -4.23
N GLN A 245 -27.70 13.47 -5.18
CA GLN A 245 -28.42 12.22 -4.93
C GLN A 245 -27.49 11.04 -4.58
N ALA A 246 -26.19 11.16 -4.85
CA ALA A 246 -25.23 10.10 -4.55
C ALA A 246 -25.12 9.84 -3.03
N SER A 247 -24.77 8.60 -2.67
CA SER A 247 -24.58 8.23 -1.26
C SER A 247 -23.41 8.98 -0.64
N THR A 248 -23.40 9.05 0.69
CA THR A 248 -22.31 9.68 1.45
C THR A 248 -20.94 9.10 1.12
N ALA A 249 -20.85 7.78 0.96
CA ALA A 249 -19.62 7.09 0.59
C ALA A 249 -19.16 7.41 -0.85
N GLU A 250 -20.10 7.55 -1.80
CA GLU A 250 -19.80 7.92 -3.18
C GLU A 250 -19.31 9.37 -3.29
N ARG A 251 -19.98 10.31 -2.62
CA ARG A 251 -19.57 11.72 -2.58
C ARG A 251 -18.22 11.90 -1.89
N ALA A 252 -17.97 11.21 -0.78
CA ALA A 252 -16.66 11.22 -0.15
C ALA A 252 -15.57 10.59 -1.03
N THR A 253 -15.89 9.55 -1.81
CA THR A 253 -14.96 8.99 -2.80
C THR A 253 -14.64 10.00 -3.89
N TYR A 254 -15.64 10.70 -4.41
CA TYR A 254 -15.46 11.77 -5.39
C TYR A 254 -14.63 12.92 -4.80
N GLY A 255 -14.93 13.35 -3.56
CA GLY A 255 -14.16 14.36 -2.83
C GLY A 255 -12.69 14.00 -2.66
N ARG A 256 -12.36 12.72 -2.45
CA ARG A 256 -10.96 12.26 -2.47
C ARG A 256 -10.27 12.46 -3.82
N PHE A 257 -10.95 12.23 -4.94
CA PHE A 257 -10.37 12.50 -6.26
C PHE A 257 -10.17 14.00 -6.48
N VAL A 258 -11.14 14.83 -6.08
CA VAL A 258 -11.02 16.30 -6.14
C VAL A 258 -9.84 16.79 -5.28
N SER A 259 -9.67 16.26 -4.07
CA SER A 259 -8.53 16.58 -3.19
C SER A 259 -7.19 16.16 -3.82
N ARG A 260 -7.13 14.97 -4.41
CA ARG A 260 -5.92 14.51 -5.13
C ARG A 260 -5.60 15.38 -6.34
N LEU A 261 -6.61 15.83 -7.08
CA LEU A 261 -6.41 16.76 -8.19
C LEU A 261 -5.83 18.08 -7.68
N SER A 262 -6.37 18.63 -6.59
CA SER A 262 -5.84 19.83 -5.90
C SER A 262 -4.36 19.65 -5.51
N GLU A 263 -3.99 18.48 -4.97
CA GLU A 263 -2.60 18.15 -4.64
C GLU A 263 -1.69 18.10 -5.86
N VAL A 264 -2.13 17.46 -6.96
CA VAL A 264 -1.38 17.40 -8.22
C VAL A 264 -1.10 18.82 -8.73
N HIS A 265 -2.09 19.71 -8.68
CA HIS A 265 -1.91 21.12 -9.06
C HIS A 265 -0.90 21.86 -8.16
N ARG A 266 -0.97 21.68 -6.82
CA ARG A 266 -0.01 22.31 -5.90
C ARG A 266 1.41 21.79 -6.08
N LEU A 267 1.58 20.48 -6.23
CA LEU A 267 2.89 19.83 -6.37
C LEU A 267 3.62 20.18 -7.67
N ARG A 268 2.89 20.69 -8.66
CA ARG A 268 3.39 21.02 -9.98
C ARG A 268 3.22 22.49 -10.32
N GLU A 269 2.86 23.34 -9.36
CA GLU A 269 2.63 24.78 -9.59
C GLU A 269 1.65 25.06 -10.75
N GLY A 270 0.73 24.14 -11.02
CA GLY A 270 -0.20 24.21 -12.14
C GLY A 270 0.32 23.68 -13.48
N GLU A 271 1.58 23.22 -13.57
CA GLU A 271 2.12 22.61 -14.79
C GLU A 271 1.30 21.38 -15.20
N ALA A 272 0.93 21.34 -16.47
CA ALA A 272 0.10 20.29 -17.05
C ALA A 272 0.84 19.53 -18.15
N PHE A 273 0.21 18.46 -18.63
CA PHE A 273 0.71 17.79 -19.81
C PHE A 273 0.74 18.75 -21.01
N LEU A 274 1.85 18.72 -21.75
CA LEU A 274 2.27 19.65 -22.80
C LEU A 274 2.68 21.06 -22.34
N GLU A 275 2.81 21.31 -21.03
CA GLU A 275 3.36 22.58 -20.55
C GLU A 275 4.75 22.84 -21.14
N GLY A 276 4.98 24.04 -21.69
CA GLY A 276 6.22 24.38 -22.41
C GLY A 276 6.28 23.91 -23.86
N ILE A 277 5.23 23.27 -24.38
CA ILE A 277 5.03 22.99 -25.81
C ILE A 277 3.88 23.86 -26.30
N PRO A 278 4.11 24.81 -27.24
CA PRO A 278 3.04 25.67 -27.74
C PRO A 278 1.96 24.84 -28.42
N GLY A 279 0.69 25.21 -28.24
CA GLY A 279 -0.41 24.60 -28.98
C GLY A 279 -0.28 24.90 -30.49
N ILE A 280 -0.95 24.11 -31.34
CA ILE A 280 -0.80 24.23 -32.80
C ILE A 280 -1.16 25.63 -33.34
N ILE A 281 -2.17 26.30 -32.75
CA ILE A 281 -2.59 27.66 -33.14
C ILE A 281 -1.49 28.67 -32.79
N GLU A 282 -1.03 28.66 -31.53
CA GLU A 282 0.05 29.54 -31.08
C GLU A 282 1.35 29.30 -31.85
N PHE A 283 1.67 28.04 -32.14
CA PHE A 283 2.80 27.67 -32.97
C PHE A 283 2.65 28.22 -34.39
N ALA A 284 1.47 28.04 -35.01
CA ALA A 284 1.17 28.55 -36.34
C ALA A 284 1.29 30.07 -36.40
N GLU A 285 0.71 30.82 -35.46
CA GLU A 285 0.82 32.28 -35.41
C GLU A 285 2.28 32.73 -35.30
N ARG A 286 3.07 32.07 -34.45
CA ARG A 286 4.50 32.38 -34.28
C ARG A 286 5.30 32.10 -35.54
N GLU A 287 5.08 30.96 -36.20
CA GLU A 287 5.80 30.62 -37.44
C GLU A 287 5.35 31.48 -38.62
N LEU A 288 4.05 31.81 -38.74
CA LEU A 288 3.54 32.73 -39.74
C LEU A 288 4.08 34.13 -39.54
N ALA A 289 4.15 34.63 -38.30
CA ALA A 289 4.72 35.94 -38.00
C ALA A 289 6.20 36.01 -38.40
N LYS A 290 6.99 34.96 -38.07
CA LYS A 290 8.40 34.85 -38.48
C LYS A 290 8.55 34.80 -40.00
N SER A 291 7.72 34.01 -40.66
CA SER A 291 7.72 33.85 -42.13
C SER A 291 7.35 35.16 -42.84
N LEU A 292 6.31 35.85 -42.37
CA LEU A 292 5.91 37.17 -42.88
C LEU A 292 7.02 38.21 -42.68
N LEU A 293 7.64 38.27 -41.50
CA LEU A 293 8.74 39.19 -41.23
C LEU A 293 9.97 38.92 -42.10
N LYS A 294 10.25 37.64 -42.39
CA LYS A 294 11.34 37.21 -43.28
C LYS A 294 11.08 37.62 -44.72
N LEU A 295 9.83 37.53 -45.20
CA LEU A 295 9.45 37.87 -46.57
C LEU A 295 9.23 39.38 -46.78
N GLU A 296 8.74 40.08 -45.75
CA GLU A 296 8.49 41.52 -45.77
C GLU A 296 8.89 42.15 -44.42
N PRO A 297 10.03 42.88 -44.36
CA PRO A 297 10.51 43.50 -43.13
C PRO A 297 9.52 44.49 -42.49
N LYS A 298 8.59 45.07 -43.26
CA LYS A 298 7.54 45.97 -42.74
C LYS A 298 6.47 45.26 -41.90
N ALA A 299 6.51 43.93 -41.81
CA ALA A 299 5.56 43.12 -41.03
C ALA A 299 5.88 43.06 -39.52
N GLU A 300 6.92 43.74 -39.02
CA GLU A 300 7.39 43.67 -37.62
C GLU A 300 6.31 43.88 -36.55
N ASN A 301 5.32 44.75 -36.82
CA ASN A 301 4.25 45.10 -35.88
C ASN A 301 2.87 44.56 -36.31
N VAL A 302 2.83 43.53 -37.17
CA VAL A 302 1.59 42.90 -37.61
C VAL A 302 1.30 41.67 -36.77
N SER A 303 0.13 41.67 -36.12
CA SER A 303 -0.41 40.45 -35.51
C SER A 303 -1.11 39.60 -36.57
N VAL A 304 -0.70 38.33 -36.67
CA VAL A 304 -1.28 37.35 -37.59
C VAL A 304 -2.74 37.05 -37.25
N SER A 305 -3.08 37.10 -35.96
CA SER A 305 -4.45 36.91 -35.44
C SER A 305 -5.47 37.92 -35.98
N ASP A 306 -5.01 39.08 -36.45
CA ASP A 306 -5.87 40.17 -36.91
C ASP A 306 -6.10 40.13 -38.43
N ILE A 307 -5.55 39.13 -39.12
CA ILE A 307 -5.66 38.99 -40.58
C ILE A 307 -6.80 38.02 -40.91
N ARG A 308 -7.77 38.49 -41.69
CA ARG A 308 -8.80 37.62 -42.30
C ARG A 308 -8.75 37.70 -43.81
N VAL A 309 -9.12 36.62 -44.47
CA VAL A 309 -9.17 36.55 -45.93
C VAL A 309 -10.57 36.12 -46.36
N THR A 310 -11.19 36.94 -47.21
CA THR A 310 -12.44 36.63 -47.90
C THR A 310 -12.09 36.02 -49.24
N LEU A 311 -12.43 34.74 -49.43
CA LEU A 311 -12.27 34.04 -50.70
C LEU A 311 -13.62 33.99 -51.41
N THR A 312 -13.66 34.41 -52.67
CA THR A 312 -14.82 34.28 -53.56
C THR A 312 -14.59 33.11 -54.52
N LYS A 313 -15.40 32.05 -54.39
CA LYS A 313 -15.41 30.88 -55.29
C LYS A 313 -16.60 30.97 -56.24
N ILE A 314 -16.42 30.48 -57.46
CA ILE A 314 -17.52 30.26 -58.41
C ILE A 314 -18.22 28.96 -57.99
N ASP A 315 -19.50 29.04 -57.63
CA ASP A 315 -20.34 27.98 -57.07
C ASP A 315 -21.47 27.61 -58.05
N ASN A 316 -21.08 27.25 -59.27
CA ASN A 316 -22.04 26.82 -60.28
C ASN A 316 -22.35 25.33 -60.07
N SER A 317 -23.63 25.00 -59.83
CA SER A 317 -24.09 23.61 -59.77
C SER A 317 -23.90 22.91 -61.13
N PRO A 318 -23.42 21.65 -61.20
CA PRO A 318 -23.32 20.89 -62.45
C PRO A 318 -24.65 20.79 -63.21
N LEU A 319 -25.79 20.87 -62.51
CA LEU A 319 -27.13 20.87 -63.10
C LEU A 319 -27.49 22.20 -63.78
N ALA A 320 -26.92 23.33 -63.34
CA ALA A 320 -27.17 24.65 -63.93
C ALA A 320 -26.52 24.77 -65.32
N ALA A 321 -25.42 24.06 -65.57
CA ALA A 321 -24.73 24.03 -66.86
C ALA A 321 -25.49 23.25 -67.97
N VAL A 322 -26.60 22.59 -67.62
CA VAL A 322 -27.44 21.80 -68.53
C VAL A 322 -28.70 22.59 -68.97
N ASP A 323 -28.94 23.76 -68.38
CA ASP A 323 -30.07 24.63 -68.71
C ASP A 323 -29.81 25.35 -70.04
N PRO A 324 -30.70 25.31 -71.06
CA PRO A 324 -30.46 25.87 -72.38
C PRO A 324 -30.18 27.39 -72.43
N GLY A 325 -30.38 28.10 -71.31
CA GLY A 325 -30.08 29.53 -71.15
C GLY A 325 -28.80 29.86 -70.39
N PHE A 326 -28.08 28.88 -69.84
CA PHE A 326 -26.89 29.13 -69.02
C PHE A 326 -25.69 29.56 -69.86
N ILE A 327 -25.18 30.76 -69.60
CA ILE A 327 -23.96 31.27 -70.24
C ILE A 327 -22.82 31.24 -69.20
N PRO A 328 -21.78 30.38 -69.39
CA PRO A 328 -20.71 30.13 -68.40
C PRO A 328 -19.93 31.35 -67.87
N PHE A 329 -20.07 32.51 -68.52
CA PHE A 329 -19.40 33.76 -68.17
C PHE A 329 -20.35 34.86 -67.66
N LEU A 330 -21.67 34.72 -67.84
CA LEU A 330 -22.68 35.71 -67.43
C LEU A 330 -23.47 35.24 -66.20
N ASP A 331 -23.69 33.92 -66.05
CA ASP A 331 -24.53 33.34 -64.99
C ASP A 331 -23.68 32.68 -63.89
N GLN A 332 -22.62 33.35 -63.44
CA GLN A 332 -21.76 32.84 -62.37
C GLN A 332 -22.37 33.11 -61.00
N HIS A 333 -22.78 32.05 -60.30
CA HIS A 333 -23.03 32.14 -58.87
C HIS A 333 -21.69 32.15 -58.15
N THR A 334 -21.51 33.11 -57.24
CA THR A 334 -20.29 33.18 -56.43
C THR A 334 -20.65 33.03 -54.96
N ALA A 335 -19.91 32.18 -54.26
CA ALA A 335 -19.97 32.04 -52.82
C ALA A 335 -18.71 32.68 -52.24
N SER A 336 -18.89 33.65 -51.34
CA SER A 336 -17.79 34.27 -50.60
C SER A 336 -17.77 33.78 -49.16
N SER A 337 -16.58 33.45 -48.66
CA SER A 337 -16.38 33.04 -47.26
C SER A 337 -15.18 33.79 -46.67
N THR A 338 -15.40 34.48 -45.56
CA THR A 338 -14.35 35.12 -44.76
C THR A 338 -13.84 34.15 -43.72
N ARG A 339 -12.51 33.99 -43.63
CA ARG A 339 -11.86 33.05 -42.71
C ARG A 339 -10.63 33.69 -42.08
N ASP A 340 -10.29 33.25 -40.87
CA ASP A 340 -9.08 33.69 -40.18
C ASP A 340 -7.83 33.11 -40.86
N TYR A 341 -6.79 33.94 -41.03
CA TYR A 341 -5.59 33.56 -41.78
C TYR A 341 -4.85 32.38 -41.14
N THR A 342 -4.75 32.36 -39.81
CA THR A 342 -4.17 31.24 -39.06
C THR A 342 -4.94 29.94 -39.29
N ASP A 343 -6.27 29.98 -39.23
CA ASP A 343 -7.10 28.80 -39.46
C ASP A 343 -6.93 28.27 -40.89
N MET A 344 -6.88 29.18 -41.88
CA MET A 344 -6.59 28.81 -43.27
C MET A 344 -5.20 28.18 -43.41
N ALA A 345 -4.19 28.71 -42.73
CA ALA A 345 -2.83 28.16 -42.77
C ALA A 345 -2.74 26.76 -42.16
N LEU A 346 -3.55 26.47 -41.14
CA LEU A 346 -3.70 25.13 -40.55
C LEU A 346 -4.41 24.14 -41.48
N GLU A 347 -5.11 24.60 -42.51
CA GLU A 347 -5.70 23.74 -43.55
C GLU A 347 -4.76 23.50 -44.75
N ASN A 348 -3.50 23.94 -44.64
CA ASN A 348 -2.48 23.88 -45.68
C ASN A 348 -2.78 24.78 -46.90
N ILE A 349 -1.89 24.77 -47.89
CA ILE A 349 -1.86 25.64 -49.07
C ILE A 349 -3.06 25.46 -50.01
N GLU A 350 -3.82 24.37 -49.89
CA GLU A 350 -5.07 24.19 -50.63
C GLU A 350 -6.17 25.18 -50.21
N ALA A 351 -6.13 25.64 -48.95
CA ALA A 351 -6.97 26.76 -48.51
C ALA A 351 -6.53 28.10 -49.14
N PHE A 352 -5.42 28.13 -49.89
CA PHE A 352 -4.95 29.27 -50.67
C PHE A 352 -4.84 28.94 -52.18
N PRO A 353 -5.97 28.83 -52.92
CA PRO A 353 -5.95 28.56 -54.35
C PRO A 353 -5.20 29.65 -55.13
N LEU A 354 -4.42 29.24 -56.15
CA LEU A 354 -3.65 30.17 -57.00
C LEU A 354 -4.52 31.17 -57.76
N SER A 355 -5.74 30.76 -58.15
CA SER A 355 -6.68 31.55 -58.95
C SER A 355 -7.84 32.13 -58.14
N ALA A 356 -7.74 32.20 -56.81
CA ALA A 356 -8.81 32.72 -55.98
C ALA A 356 -8.93 34.24 -56.10
N ILE A 357 -10.16 34.73 -56.20
CA ILE A 357 -10.46 36.15 -55.94
C ILE A 357 -10.47 36.31 -54.42
N ALA A 358 -9.48 37.02 -53.89
CA ALA A 358 -9.26 37.16 -52.45
C ALA A 358 -9.26 38.64 -52.05
N GLN A 359 -10.00 38.97 -50.99
CA GLN A 359 -9.93 40.25 -50.30
C GLN A 359 -9.33 40.03 -48.91
N ILE A 360 -8.36 40.86 -48.55
CA ILE A 360 -7.68 40.79 -47.24
C ILE A 360 -8.30 41.85 -46.33
N HIS A 361 -8.50 41.47 -45.07
CA HIS A 361 -9.04 42.30 -44.01
C HIS A 361 -8.01 42.33 -42.87
N TYR A 362 -7.81 43.50 -42.27
CA TYR A 362 -6.87 43.68 -41.17
C TYR A 362 -7.58 44.38 -40.00
N ASP A 363 -8.02 43.57 -39.03
CA ASP A 363 -8.88 43.98 -37.92
C ASP A 363 -8.08 44.50 -36.72
N LYS A 364 -7.09 45.36 -36.99
CA LYS A 364 -6.32 45.97 -35.91
C LYS A 364 -7.19 46.93 -35.10
N PRO A 365 -7.27 46.82 -33.76
CA PRO A 365 -8.01 47.78 -32.95
C PRO A 365 -7.40 49.17 -33.08
N THR A 366 -8.17 50.12 -33.62
CA THR A 366 -7.80 51.55 -33.64
C THR A 366 -8.49 52.27 -32.50
N THR A 367 -7.86 53.32 -31.97
CA THR A 367 -8.42 54.16 -30.89
C THR A 367 -9.74 54.85 -31.23
N ASN A 368 -10.15 54.84 -32.50
CA ASN A 368 -11.32 55.58 -33.00
C ASN A 368 -12.42 54.68 -33.59
N GLY A 369 -12.29 53.35 -33.52
CA GLY A 369 -13.29 52.41 -34.07
C GLY A 369 -13.34 52.34 -35.61
N GLU A 370 -12.39 52.96 -36.31
CA GLU A 370 -12.23 52.85 -37.76
C GLU A 370 -11.42 51.60 -38.12
N GLN A 371 -11.78 50.90 -39.20
CA GLN A 371 -11.01 49.76 -39.71
C GLN A 371 -9.64 50.23 -40.19
N ALA A 372 -8.59 49.58 -39.70
CA ALA A 372 -7.23 49.87 -40.13
C ALA A 372 -7.08 49.58 -41.62
N ALA A 373 -6.51 50.52 -42.38
CA ALA A 373 -6.21 50.31 -43.79
C ALA A 373 -5.24 49.13 -43.93
N VAL A 374 -5.59 48.17 -44.79
CA VAL A 374 -4.73 47.03 -45.11
C VAL A 374 -3.45 47.58 -45.75
N PRO A 375 -2.25 47.28 -45.19
CA PRO A 375 -1.01 47.76 -45.76
C PRO A 375 -0.86 47.28 -47.21
N GLY A 376 -0.44 48.15 -48.14
CA GLY A 376 -0.35 47.81 -49.56
C GLY A 376 0.61 46.65 -49.91
N TRP A 377 1.50 46.28 -48.98
CA TRP A 377 2.36 45.12 -49.11
C TRP A 377 1.68 43.79 -48.70
N MET A 378 0.61 43.85 -47.91
CA MET A 378 -0.13 42.68 -47.41
C MET A 378 -1.06 42.16 -48.51
N THR A 379 -0.47 41.42 -49.45
CA THR A 379 -1.17 40.87 -50.62
C THR A 379 -1.42 39.37 -50.47
N TYR A 380 -2.43 38.86 -51.17
CA TYR A 380 -2.79 37.44 -51.12
C TYR A 380 -1.63 36.50 -51.54
N PRO A 381 -0.86 36.81 -52.61
CA PRO A 381 0.34 36.03 -52.95
C PRO A 381 1.39 36.01 -51.84
N LEU A 382 1.60 37.12 -51.12
CA LEU A 382 2.55 37.19 -50.00
C LEU A 382 2.08 36.33 -48.82
N LEU A 383 0.81 36.44 -48.44
CA LEU A 383 0.21 35.63 -47.38
C LEU A 383 0.30 34.13 -47.71
N ARG A 384 0.05 33.76 -48.97
CA ARG A 384 0.20 32.38 -49.45
C ARG A 384 1.66 31.92 -49.42
N ALA A 385 2.61 32.76 -49.84
CA ALA A 385 4.04 32.45 -49.78
C ALA A 385 4.50 32.26 -48.32
N ALA A 386 3.99 33.07 -47.40
CA ALA A 386 4.32 32.96 -45.98
C ALA A 386 3.81 31.65 -45.36
N VAL A 387 2.61 31.18 -45.73
CA VAL A 387 2.12 29.85 -45.32
C VAL A 387 3.03 28.74 -45.84
N SER A 388 3.46 28.84 -47.10
CA SER A 388 4.36 27.86 -47.71
C SER A 388 5.75 27.83 -47.06
N ASP A 389 6.32 28.99 -46.69
CA ASP A 389 7.63 29.08 -46.03
C ASP A 389 7.57 28.67 -44.56
N ALA A 390 6.46 28.93 -43.88
CA ALA A 390 6.26 28.54 -42.48
C ALA A 390 6.18 27.00 -42.31
N ASP A 391 5.71 26.27 -43.33
CA ASP A 391 5.54 24.81 -43.35
C ASP A 391 5.07 24.26 -41.98
N ILE A 392 3.98 24.83 -41.47
CA ILE A 392 3.41 24.45 -40.16
C ILE A 392 3.18 22.93 -40.11
N GLY A 393 2.81 22.40 -41.27
CA GLY A 393 2.51 21.01 -41.48
C GLY A 393 3.67 20.04 -41.27
N GLY A 394 4.87 20.39 -41.74
CA GLY A 394 6.09 19.64 -41.43
C GLY A 394 6.65 19.98 -40.04
N ASN A 395 6.65 21.26 -39.68
CA ASN A 395 7.40 21.76 -38.53
C ASN A 395 6.75 21.44 -37.18
N TYR A 396 5.42 21.44 -37.06
CA TYR A 396 4.75 21.16 -35.79
C TYR A 396 4.84 19.67 -35.38
N PRO A 397 4.55 18.68 -36.26
CA PRO A 397 4.81 17.27 -35.94
C PRO A 397 6.28 16.99 -35.62
N ALA A 398 7.22 17.67 -36.30
CA ALA A 398 8.64 17.54 -36.01
C ALA A 398 8.99 18.02 -34.59
N LEU A 399 8.43 19.16 -34.15
CA LEU A 399 8.57 19.67 -32.78
C LEU A 399 8.05 18.65 -31.75
N LEU A 400 6.86 18.09 -32.00
CA LEU A 400 6.25 17.10 -31.11
C LEU A 400 7.11 15.84 -30.98
N ARG A 401 7.60 15.29 -32.10
CA ARG A 401 8.54 14.16 -32.08
C ARG A 401 9.82 14.48 -31.33
N GLN A 402 10.36 15.68 -31.55
CA GLN A 402 11.57 16.12 -30.87
C GLN A 402 11.36 16.15 -29.36
N LYS A 403 10.29 16.78 -28.87
CA LYS A 403 10.03 16.99 -27.44
C LYS A 403 9.49 15.77 -26.72
N LEU A 404 8.66 14.96 -27.37
CA LEU A 404 7.90 13.88 -26.73
C LEU A 404 8.42 12.47 -27.04
N GLN A 405 9.18 12.26 -28.12
CA GLN A 405 9.77 10.96 -28.46
C GLN A 405 11.29 10.92 -28.27
N ARG A 406 12.03 11.95 -28.73
CA ARG A 406 13.51 11.94 -28.77
C ARG A 406 14.18 12.58 -27.56
N TYR A 407 13.69 13.73 -27.10
CA TYR A 407 14.32 14.50 -26.02
C TYR A 407 13.98 13.89 -24.65
N THR A 408 14.94 13.19 -24.06
CA THR A 408 14.71 12.29 -22.91
C THR A 408 14.21 13.02 -21.66
N THR A 409 14.71 14.22 -21.35
CA THR A 409 14.31 14.96 -20.14
C THR A 409 12.89 15.51 -20.23
N GLU A 410 12.54 16.18 -21.34
CA GLU A 410 11.19 16.69 -21.58
C GLU A 410 10.18 15.54 -21.69
N ARG A 411 10.51 14.48 -22.45
CA ARG A 411 9.69 13.26 -22.51
C ARG A 411 9.42 12.71 -21.11
N ALA A 412 10.45 12.62 -20.26
CA ALA A 412 10.29 12.14 -18.89
C ALA A 412 9.41 13.06 -18.04
N ARG A 413 9.60 14.38 -18.13
CA ARG A 413 8.75 15.38 -17.45
C ARG A 413 7.29 15.24 -17.87
N GLN A 414 7.02 15.22 -19.18
CA GLN A 414 5.68 15.12 -19.75
C GLN A 414 5.00 13.80 -19.39
N LYS A 415 5.75 12.69 -19.39
CA LYS A 415 5.27 11.38 -18.93
C LYS A 415 4.83 11.40 -17.46
N VAL A 416 5.61 12.04 -16.58
CA VAL A 416 5.27 12.15 -15.16
C VAL A 416 3.99 12.95 -14.97
N LEU A 417 3.87 14.11 -15.64
CA LEU A 417 2.65 14.92 -15.61
C LEU A 417 1.44 14.11 -16.11
N PHE A 418 1.54 13.50 -17.29
CA PHE A 418 0.51 12.65 -17.87
C PHE A 418 0.05 11.55 -16.90
N THR A 419 1.00 10.84 -16.28
CA THR A 419 0.72 9.74 -15.35
C THR A 419 -0.05 10.22 -14.13
N LEU A 420 0.41 11.31 -13.49
CA LEU A 420 -0.22 11.86 -12.28
C LEU A 420 -1.67 12.26 -12.53
N TYR A 421 -1.93 12.95 -13.64
CA TYR A 421 -3.29 13.34 -14.00
C TYR A 421 -4.17 12.14 -14.34
N MET A 422 -3.70 11.18 -15.14
CA MET A 422 -4.49 10.00 -15.52
C MET A 422 -4.87 9.11 -14.34
N GLN A 423 -4.00 8.99 -13.33
CA GLN A 423 -4.29 8.24 -12.10
C GLN A 423 -5.43 8.84 -11.25
N VAL A 424 -5.75 10.12 -11.45
CA VAL A 424 -6.85 10.80 -10.76
C VAL A 424 -8.08 10.87 -11.66
N LEU A 425 -7.91 11.33 -12.90
CA LEU A 425 -9.01 11.66 -13.80
C LEU A 425 -9.75 10.42 -14.32
N LEU A 426 -9.06 9.33 -14.66
CA LEU A 426 -9.74 8.13 -15.19
C LEU A 426 -10.61 7.42 -14.13
N PRO A 427 -10.14 7.19 -12.89
CA PRO A 427 -11.01 6.65 -11.83
C PRO A 427 -12.15 7.60 -11.45
N MET A 428 -11.91 8.91 -11.47
CA MET A 428 -12.92 9.93 -11.21
C MET A 428 -14.02 9.91 -12.27
N LEU A 429 -13.66 9.85 -13.56
CA LEU A 429 -14.59 9.69 -14.68
C LEU A 429 -15.38 8.39 -14.56
N ALA A 430 -14.72 7.27 -14.21
CA ALA A 430 -15.40 6.00 -14.04
C ALA A 430 -16.44 6.05 -12.90
N LEU A 431 -16.16 6.78 -11.82
CA LEU A 431 -17.12 7.00 -10.73
C LEU A 431 -18.30 7.86 -11.20
N GLU A 432 -18.04 8.94 -11.93
CA GLU A 432 -19.10 9.78 -12.51
C GLU A 432 -20.02 8.97 -13.42
N LEU A 433 -19.46 8.23 -14.38
CA LEU A 433 -20.23 7.40 -15.29
C LEU A 433 -21.04 6.32 -14.54
N ARG A 434 -20.53 5.80 -13.41
CA ARG A 434 -21.29 4.89 -12.55
C ARG A 434 -22.46 5.59 -11.84
N LEU A 435 -22.26 6.83 -11.38
CA LEU A 435 -23.32 7.62 -10.73
C LEU A 435 -24.39 8.05 -11.72
N THR A 436 -24.03 8.30 -12.98
CA THR A 436 -24.96 8.59 -14.07
C THR A 436 -25.48 7.32 -14.78
N GLN A 437 -25.31 6.13 -14.19
CA GLN A 437 -25.79 4.84 -14.72
C GLN A 437 -25.28 4.45 -16.12
N ARG A 438 -24.13 4.98 -16.55
CA ARG A 438 -23.45 4.67 -17.82
C ARG A 438 -22.36 3.60 -17.69
N LEU A 439 -21.97 3.26 -16.46
CA LEU A 439 -21.07 2.15 -16.14
C LEU A 439 -21.59 1.38 -14.92
N THR A 440 -21.35 0.08 -14.90
CA THR A 440 -21.57 -0.75 -13.70
C THR A 440 -20.51 -0.49 -12.63
N GLU A 441 -20.85 -0.81 -11.37
CA GLU A 441 -19.90 -0.75 -10.26
C GLU A 441 -18.66 -1.62 -10.49
N ARG A 442 -18.82 -2.76 -11.16
CA ARG A 442 -17.70 -3.65 -11.51
C ARG A 442 -16.76 -2.99 -12.53
N ALA A 443 -17.31 -2.36 -13.56
CA ALA A 443 -16.51 -1.62 -14.54
C ALA A 443 -15.73 -0.48 -13.87
N ARG A 444 -16.38 0.29 -12.99
CA ARG A 444 -15.73 1.35 -12.20
C ARG A 444 -14.56 0.81 -11.37
N LEU A 445 -14.76 -0.31 -10.68
CA LEU A 445 -13.72 -0.96 -9.87
C LEU A 445 -12.55 -1.46 -10.72
N TYR A 446 -12.79 -2.00 -11.92
CA TYR A 446 -11.71 -2.44 -12.81
C TYR A 446 -10.83 -1.27 -13.26
N VAL A 447 -11.43 -0.15 -13.67
CA VAL A 447 -10.70 1.08 -14.05
C VAL A 447 -9.90 1.62 -12.86
N THR A 448 -10.53 1.69 -11.68
CA THR A 448 -9.86 2.16 -10.45
C THR A 448 -8.68 1.26 -10.08
N ALA A 449 -8.84 -0.07 -10.16
CA ALA A 449 -7.79 -1.03 -9.84
C ALA A 449 -6.58 -0.90 -10.76
N VAL A 450 -6.82 -0.76 -12.07
CA VAL A 450 -5.76 -0.63 -13.08
C VAL A 450 -4.97 0.68 -12.95
N MET A 451 -5.60 1.76 -12.49
CA MET A 451 -4.95 3.06 -12.29
C MET A 451 -4.27 3.23 -10.92
N SER A 452 -4.59 2.39 -9.94
CA SER A 452 -4.13 2.59 -8.54
C SER A 452 -2.85 1.83 -8.17
N LEU A 453 -2.37 0.87 -8.98
CA LEU A 453 -1.30 -0.04 -8.56
C LEU A 453 -0.33 -0.44 -9.70
N ASP A 454 0.96 -0.44 -9.36
CA ASP A 454 2.11 -0.84 -10.19
C ASP A 454 2.42 -2.37 -10.11
N THR A 455 1.39 -3.21 -9.97
CA THR A 455 1.54 -4.68 -9.76
C THR A 455 0.83 -5.52 -10.81
N ARG A 456 1.54 -6.54 -11.33
CA ARG A 456 1.18 -7.34 -12.52
C ARG A 456 -0.03 -8.29 -12.37
N VAL A 457 -0.63 -8.42 -11.17
CA VAL A 457 -1.82 -9.28 -10.96
C VAL A 457 -2.85 -8.56 -10.09
N LEU A 458 -3.87 -7.99 -10.73
CA LEU A 458 -5.00 -7.36 -10.05
C LEU A 458 -6.13 -8.38 -9.92
N VAL A 459 -6.66 -8.56 -8.70
CA VAL A 459 -7.83 -9.42 -8.46
C VAL A 459 -8.98 -8.56 -7.94
N VAL A 460 -10.06 -8.46 -8.72
CA VAL A 460 -11.28 -7.75 -8.32
C VAL A 460 -12.42 -8.75 -8.28
N SER A 461 -13.06 -8.89 -7.12
CA SER A 461 -14.15 -9.86 -6.89
C SER A 461 -13.79 -11.30 -7.32
N GLY A 462 -12.54 -11.71 -7.07
CA GLY A 462 -12.03 -13.05 -7.41
C GLY A 462 -11.61 -13.25 -8.86
N LEU A 463 -11.70 -12.22 -9.72
CA LEU A 463 -11.28 -12.28 -11.12
C LEU A 463 -9.97 -11.55 -11.34
N SER A 464 -9.04 -12.19 -12.06
CA SER A 464 -7.81 -11.53 -12.53
C SER A 464 -8.16 -10.50 -13.61
N ILE A 465 -7.92 -9.23 -13.34
CA ILE A 465 -8.15 -8.10 -14.24
C ILE A 465 -6.87 -7.81 -15.00
N VAL A 466 -7.00 -7.60 -16.31
CA VAL A 466 -5.92 -7.34 -17.24
C VAL A 466 -6.27 -6.18 -18.17
N VAL A 467 -5.26 -5.58 -18.75
CA VAL A 467 -5.38 -4.57 -19.81
C VAL A 467 -4.89 -5.18 -21.11
N ARG A 468 -5.61 -4.96 -22.20
CA ARG A 468 -5.24 -5.38 -23.55
C ARG A 468 -5.21 -4.17 -24.47
N PRO A 469 -4.17 -3.96 -25.28
CA PRO A 469 -4.30 -3.11 -26.46
C PRO A 469 -5.42 -3.66 -27.34
N LEU A 470 -6.24 -2.79 -27.93
CA LEU A 470 -7.20 -3.23 -28.94
C LEU A 470 -6.44 -3.54 -30.22
N ALA A 471 -6.56 -4.78 -30.71
CA ALA A 471 -5.98 -5.18 -31.99
C ALA A 471 -6.88 -6.20 -32.69
N LEU A 472 -6.86 -6.18 -34.02
CA LEU A 472 -7.66 -7.04 -34.89
C LEU A 472 -6.78 -8.11 -35.53
N LEU A 473 -7.35 -9.28 -35.75
CA LEU A 473 -6.75 -10.37 -36.51
C LEU A 473 -7.62 -10.60 -37.73
N ALA A 474 -7.10 -10.30 -38.92
CA ALA A 474 -7.84 -10.43 -40.16
C ALA A 474 -8.31 -11.87 -40.44
N HIS A 475 -7.56 -12.85 -39.94
CA HIS A 475 -7.93 -14.27 -39.89
C HIS A 475 -7.20 -14.95 -38.71
N PRO A 476 -7.60 -16.16 -38.29
CA PRO A 476 -6.85 -16.91 -37.28
C PRO A 476 -5.37 -17.04 -37.65
N GLY A 477 -4.48 -16.65 -36.75
CA GLY A 477 -3.02 -16.68 -36.96
C GLY A 477 -2.44 -15.51 -37.77
N ALA A 478 -3.24 -14.53 -38.19
CA ALA A 478 -2.75 -13.28 -38.79
C ALA A 478 -1.91 -12.46 -37.81
N ALA A 479 -1.12 -11.52 -38.33
CA ALA A 479 -0.48 -10.50 -37.50
C ALA A 479 -1.57 -9.61 -36.86
N ALA A 480 -1.34 -9.19 -35.61
CA ALA A 480 -2.26 -8.32 -34.90
C ALA A 480 -2.17 -6.88 -35.42
N ASP A 481 -3.24 -6.41 -36.04
CA ASP A 481 -3.43 -5.04 -36.50
C ASP A 481 -3.83 -4.17 -35.31
N ARG A 482 -2.85 -3.48 -34.72
CA ARG A 482 -3.04 -2.70 -33.50
C ARG A 482 -3.81 -1.40 -33.78
N VAL A 483 -4.84 -1.17 -32.99
CA VAL A 483 -5.60 0.08 -32.97
C VAL A 483 -4.95 1.03 -31.98
N LEU A 484 -4.37 2.12 -32.49
CA LEU A 484 -3.68 3.12 -31.67
C LEU A 484 -4.62 3.74 -30.64
N ASN A 485 -4.10 3.94 -29.42
CA ASN A 485 -4.79 4.66 -28.34
C ASN A 485 -6.16 4.03 -27.97
N HIS A 486 -6.30 2.72 -28.09
CA HIS A 486 -7.51 1.98 -27.69
C HIS A 486 -7.10 0.80 -26.80
N PHE A 487 -7.74 0.67 -25.64
CA PHE A 487 -7.43 -0.38 -24.67
C PHE A 487 -8.70 -1.03 -24.12
N VAL A 488 -8.62 -2.30 -23.74
CA VAL A 488 -9.72 -3.02 -23.09
C VAL A 488 -9.29 -3.46 -21.69
N ILE A 489 -10.03 -3.01 -20.69
CA ILE A 489 -9.83 -3.32 -19.28
C ILE A 489 -10.90 -4.31 -18.82
N GLY A 490 -10.50 -5.50 -18.41
CA GLY A 490 -11.48 -6.50 -17.95
C GLY A 490 -10.85 -7.81 -17.50
N PRO A 491 -11.66 -8.83 -17.21
CA PRO A 491 -11.17 -10.13 -16.78
C PRO A 491 -10.21 -10.74 -17.82
N ARG A 492 -9.23 -11.53 -17.33
CA ARG A 492 -8.34 -12.35 -18.18
C ARG A 492 -9.12 -13.31 -19.06
N ARG A 493 -10.27 -13.79 -18.56
CA ARG A 493 -11.24 -14.57 -19.32
C ARG A 493 -12.07 -13.67 -20.25
N VAL A 494 -12.00 -13.93 -21.55
CA VAL A 494 -12.60 -13.10 -22.60
C VAL A 494 -14.13 -13.26 -22.71
N ASP A 495 -14.65 -14.37 -22.21
CA ASP A 495 -16.08 -14.73 -22.14
C ASP A 495 -16.81 -14.10 -20.94
N ARG A 496 -16.08 -13.38 -20.07
CA ARG A 496 -16.61 -12.78 -18.84
C ARG A 496 -16.48 -11.26 -18.88
N GLY A 497 -17.51 -10.57 -18.41
CA GLY A 497 -17.57 -9.10 -18.35
C GLY A 497 -17.54 -8.52 -16.93
N PRO A 498 -17.65 -7.18 -16.84
CA PRO A 498 -17.63 -6.25 -17.97
C PRO A 498 -16.22 -6.14 -18.61
N GLN A 499 -16.15 -5.95 -19.92
CA GLN A 499 -14.97 -5.53 -20.66
C GLN A 499 -15.12 -4.03 -20.94
N VAL A 500 -14.27 -3.21 -20.35
CA VAL A 500 -14.34 -1.75 -20.45
C VAL A 500 -13.40 -1.28 -21.55
N LEU A 501 -13.96 -0.81 -22.65
CA LEU A 501 -13.22 -0.16 -23.72
C LEU A 501 -12.86 1.26 -23.29
N LEU A 502 -11.56 1.51 -23.17
CA LEU A 502 -10.94 2.82 -22.95
C LEU A 502 -10.50 3.38 -24.30
N ARG A 503 -11.09 4.51 -24.69
CA ARG A 503 -10.76 5.29 -25.89
C ARG A 503 -10.46 6.72 -25.46
N PRO A 504 -9.22 7.00 -25.03
CA PRO A 504 -8.85 8.32 -24.56
C PRO A 504 -9.17 9.36 -25.64
N GLY A 505 -10.01 10.35 -25.30
CA GLY A 505 -10.45 11.40 -26.22
C GLY A 505 -11.68 11.09 -27.08
N ALA A 506 -12.27 9.91 -27.05
CA ALA A 506 -13.59 9.75 -27.67
C ALA A 506 -14.68 10.50 -26.89
N GLU A 507 -15.80 10.86 -27.54
CA GLU A 507 -17.00 11.42 -26.87
C GLU A 507 -17.47 10.56 -25.68
N GLN A 508 -17.27 9.24 -25.80
CA GLN A 508 -17.48 8.27 -24.73
C GLN A 508 -16.14 7.57 -24.44
N PRO A 509 -15.32 8.11 -23.53
CA PRO A 509 -13.97 7.59 -23.27
C PRO A 509 -13.98 6.20 -22.64
N LEU A 510 -15.02 5.86 -21.89
CA LEU A 510 -15.21 4.56 -21.27
C LEU A 510 -16.57 3.99 -21.70
N ARG A 511 -16.56 2.78 -22.26
CA ARG A 511 -17.77 2.02 -22.60
C ARG A 511 -17.63 0.59 -22.11
N GLU A 512 -18.67 0.05 -21.48
CA GLU A 512 -18.67 -1.34 -21.02
C GLU A 512 -19.37 -2.29 -21.98
N PHE A 513 -18.84 -3.51 -22.09
CA PHE A 513 -19.39 -4.61 -22.89
C PHE A 513 -19.44 -5.88 -22.07
N ALA A 514 -20.37 -6.79 -22.35
CA ALA A 514 -20.53 -8.03 -21.58
C ALA A 514 -19.38 -9.05 -21.81
N SER A 515 -18.74 -9.02 -22.97
CA SER A 515 -17.59 -9.87 -23.32
C SER A 515 -16.81 -9.26 -24.50
N LEU A 516 -15.64 -9.82 -24.86
CA LEU A 516 -14.92 -9.36 -26.06
C LEU A 516 -15.72 -9.61 -27.35
N ALA A 517 -16.53 -10.67 -27.39
CA ALA A 517 -17.41 -10.92 -28.54
C ALA A 517 -18.48 -9.82 -28.71
N HIS A 518 -19.04 -9.30 -27.61
CA HIS A 518 -19.98 -8.17 -27.67
C HIS A 518 -19.30 -6.87 -28.11
N LEU A 519 -18.04 -6.65 -27.71
CA LEU A 519 -17.25 -5.53 -28.21
C LEU A 519 -17.02 -5.64 -29.73
N LEU A 520 -16.63 -6.82 -30.23
CA LEU A 520 -16.46 -7.05 -31.66
C LEU A 520 -17.77 -6.83 -32.44
N ALA A 521 -18.88 -7.38 -31.94
CA ALA A 521 -20.20 -7.17 -32.55
C ALA A 521 -20.60 -5.68 -32.59
N ALA A 522 -20.29 -4.92 -31.53
CA ALA A 522 -20.49 -3.48 -31.53
C ALA A 522 -19.62 -2.77 -32.57
N ILE A 523 -18.35 -3.18 -32.72
CA ILE A 523 -17.47 -2.68 -33.80
C ILE A 523 -18.06 -3.05 -35.17
N GLN A 524 -18.73 -4.17 -35.35
CA GLN A 524 -19.30 -4.56 -36.65
C GLN A 524 -20.58 -3.81 -37.04
N VAL A 525 -21.29 -3.20 -36.08
CA VAL A 525 -22.61 -2.60 -36.32
C VAL A 525 -22.64 -1.09 -36.08
N GLU A 526 -21.92 -0.59 -35.07
CA GLU A 526 -21.97 0.81 -34.67
C GLU A 526 -21.01 1.68 -35.50
N GLU A 527 -21.55 2.49 -36.41
CA GLU A 527 -20.76 3.32 -37.32
C GLU A 527 -19.76 4.25 -36.60
N THR A 528 -20.15 4.88 -35.50
CA THR A 528 -19.26 5.78 -34.75
C THR A 528 -18.09 5.04 -34.10
N LEU A 529 -18.31 3.79 -33.64
CA LEU A 529 -17.25 2.94 -33.09
C LEU A 529 -16.35 2.39 -34.20
N GLN A 530 -16.91 2.03 -35.36
CA GLN A 530 -16.14 1.65 -36.55
C GLN A 530 -15.17 2.74 -36.97
N GLN A 531 -15.68 3.96 -37.12
CA GLN A 531 -14.86 5.10 -37.53
C GLN A 531 -13.74 5.38 -36.53
N SER A 532 -14.02 5.25 -35.23
CA SER A 532 -13.02 5.35 -34.15
C SER A 532 -11.92 4.29 -34.27
N VAL A 533 -12.29 3.04 -34.54
CA VAL A 533 -11.32 1.93 -34.70
C VAL A 533 -10.50 2.10 -35.98
N LEU A 534 -11.15 2.39 -37.12
CA LEU A 534 -10.48 2.63 -38.41
C LEU A 534 -9.52 3.83 -38.37
N ALA A 535 -9.79 4.83 -37.53
CA ALA A 535 -8.92 5.99 -37.36
C ALA A 535 -7.66 5.67 -36.52
N GLY A 536 -7.70 4.63 -35.69
CA GLY A 536 -6.54 4.17 -34.91
C GLY A 536 -5.63 3.18 -35.66
N LEU A 537 -6.09 2.60 -36.77
CA LEU A 537 -5.30 1.68 -37.60
C LEU A 537 -4.31 2.45 -38.50
N ASP A 538 -3.22 1.79 -38.88
CA ASP A 538 -2.34 2.31 -39.93
C ASP A 538 -2.98 2.19 -41.33
N ASP A 539 -2.38 2.85 -42.32
CA ASP A 539 -2.92 2.93 -43.68
C ASP A 539 -3.02 1.58 -44.39
N HIS A 540 -2.20 0.59 -44.01
CA HIS A 540 -2.25 -0.75 -44.58
C HIS A 540 -3.40 -1.53 -43.98
N SER A 541 -3.43 -1.67 -42.65
CA SER A 541 -4.48 -2.41 -41.94
C SER A 541 -5.85 -1.79 -42.16
N ARG A 542 -5.96 -0.46 -42.24
CA ARG A 542 -7.23 0.22 -42.51
C ARG A 542 -7.88 -0.27 -43.80
N LYS A 543 -7.13 -0.50 -44.88
CA LYS A 543 -7.70 -0.97 -46.17
C LYS A 543 -8.32 -2.37 -46.07
N ILE A 544 -7.87 -3.17 -45.11
CA ILE A 544 -8.41 -4.50 -44.82
C ILE A 544 -9.80 -4.40 -44.20
N TYR A 545 -10.03 -3.43 -43.32
CA TYR A 545 -11.24 -3.36 -42.49
C TYR A 545 -12.26 -2.27 -42.90
N ASP A 546 -11.86 -1.26 -43.68
CA ASP A 546 -12.76 -0.21 -44.17
C ASP A 546 -13.81 -0.79 -45.14
N GLN A 547 -14.91 -0.06 -45.38
CA GLN A 547 -15.95 -0.41 -46.36
C GLN A 547 -16.55 -1.84 -46.22
N GLY A 548 -16.79 -2.30 -44.97
CA GLY A 548 -17.38 -3.62 -44.71
C GLY A 548 -16.38 -4.70 -44.30
N GLY A 549 -15.09 -4.37 -44.28
CA GLY A 549 -14.01 -5.30 -43.91
C GLY A 549 -14.03 -5.81 -42.45
N PHE A 550 -14.85 -5.24 -41.56
CA PHE A 550 -15.11 -5.81 -40.23
C PHE A 550 -15.99 -7.08 -40.26
N LEU A 551 -16.65 -7.34 -41.39
CA LEU A 551 -17.41 -8.57 -41.65
C LEU A 551 -16.66 -9.46 -42.65
N GLU A 552 -16.16 -8.87 -43.74
CA GLU A 552 -15.42 -9.58 -44.81
C GLU A 552 -14.10 -8.87 -45.12
N PRO A 553 -13.00 -9.19 -44.42
CA PRO A 553 -11.75 -8.43 -44.51
C PRO A 553 -11.13 -8.50 -45.92
N HIS A 554 -10.68 -7.35 -46.43
CA HIS A 554 -10.14 -7.22 -47.78
C HIS A 554 -8.70 -7.75 -47.88
N LEU A 555 -8.57 -9.08 -47.92
CA LEU A 555 -7.28 -9.76 -48.02
C LEU A 555 -6.76 -9.77 -49.46
N THR A 556 -5.52 -9.32 -49.67
CA THR A 556 -4.85 -9.42 -50.98
C THR A 556 -4.51 -10.89 -51.26
N ARG A 557 -5.08 -11.47 -52.31
CA ARG A 557 -4.83 -12.87 -52.71
C ARG A 557 -4.23 -12.93 -54.13
N VAL A 558 -3.25 -13.81 -54.31
CA VAL A 558 -2.73 -14.16 -55.64
C VAL A 558 -3.62 -15.28 -56.18
N ILE A 559 -4.43 -14.96 -57.19
CA ILE A 559 -5.26 -15.94 -57.89
C ILE A 559 -4.35 -16.65 -58.90
N LEU A 560 -4.16 -17.96 -58.73
CA LEU A 560 -3.29 -18.77 -59.59
C LEU A 560 -3.99 -19.25 -60.88
N SER A 561 -5.33 -19.23 -60.93
CA SER A 561 -6.12 -19.57 -62.11
C SER A 561 -7.48 -18.87 -62.16
N ASP A 562 -7.99 -18.59 -63.37
CA ASP A 562 -9.27 -17.90 -63.61
C ASP A 562 -10.52 -18.73 -63.22
N TRP A 563 -10.34 -19.97 -62.75
CA TRP A 563 -11.41 -20.90 -62.39
C TRP A 563 -11.62 -21.07 -60.88
N ASP A 564 -10.74 -20.51 -60.05
CA ASP A 564 -10.84 -20.59 -58.59
C ASP A 564 -11.73 -19.46 -58.06
N LEU A 565 -12.92 -19.79 -57.56
CA LEU A 565 -13.76 -18.84 -56.83
C LEU A 565 -13.09 -18.48 -55.49
N PRO A 566 -12.91 -17.20 -55.17
CA PRO A 566 -12.30 -16.81 -53.90
C PRO A 566 -13.22 -17.21 -52.73
N GLU A 567 -12.71 -18.00 -51.78
CA GLU A 567 -13.42 -18.28 -50.54
C GLU A 567 -13.70 -16.99 -49.77
N ILE A 568 -14.94 -16.78 -49.32
CA ILE A 568 -15.29 -15.61 -48.50
C ILE A 568 -14.45 -15.66 -47.22
N PRO A 569 -13.63 -14.63 -46.92
CA PRO A 569 -12.82 -14.61 -45.71
C PRO A 569 -13.70 -14.71 -44.45
N GLU A 570 -13.24 -15.46 -43.45
CA GLU A 570 -13.90 -15.44 -42.14
C GLU A 570 -13.86 -14.03 -41.52
N PRO A 571 -14.87 -13.66 -40.71
CA PRO A 571 -14.85 -12.37 -40.02
C PRO A 571 -13.63 -12.22 -39.10
N PRO A 572 -13.09 -11.00 -38.98
CA PRO A 572 -11.92 -10.75 -38.14
C PRO A 572 -12.24 -10.97 -36.67
N THR A 573 -11.22 -11.34 -35.90
CA THR A 573 -11.32 -11.53 -34.45
C THR A 573 -10.51 -10.50 -33.68
N LEU A 574 -10.77 -10.36 -32.38
CA LEU A 574 -9.96 -9.51 -31.51
C LEU A 574 -8.77 -10.29 -30.95
N ASP A 575 -7.58 -9.67 -31.00
CA ASP A 575 -6.42 -10.19 -30.28
C ASP A 575 -6.67 -10.17 -28.76
N THR A 576 -6.05 -11.12 -28.06
CA THR A 576 -6.25 -11.33 -26.62
C THR A 576 -4.99 -11.10 -25.79
N ALA A 577 -3.91 -10.61 -26.42
CA ALA A 577 -2.64 -10.36 -25.76
C ALA A 577 -2.81 -9.34 -24.61
N VAL A 578 -2.19 -9.67 -23.48
CA VAL A 578 -2.20 -8.83 -22.28
C VAL A 578 -1.02 -7.87 -22.32
N LEU A 579 -1.27 -6.60 -22.00
CA LEU A 579 -0.25 -5.58 -21.88
C LEU A 579 0.81 -6.02 -20.86
N SER A 580 2.08 -6.00 -21.27
CA SER A 580 3.21 -6.43 -20.44
C SER A 580 3.83 -5.30 -19.60
N GLU A 581 3.63 -4.05 -20.03
CA GLU A 581 4.11 -2.83 -19.37
C GLU A 581 3.00 -2.18 -18.51
N PRO A 582 3.35 -1.23 -17.61
CA PRO A 582 2.35 -0.44 -16.89
C PRO A 582 1.45 0.33 -17.84
N ILE A 583 0.14 0.34 -17.59
CA ILE A 583 -0.85 1.01 -18.46
C ILE A 583 -0.53 2.50 -18.67
N ALA A 584 0.01 3.18 -17.67
CA ALA A 584 0.36 4.60 -17.80
C ALA A 584 1.44 4.85 -18.87
N GLU A 585 2.40 3.93 -19.02
CA GLU A 585 3.41 4.02 -20.08
C GLU A 585 2.80 3.78 -21.45
N ALA A 586 2.02 2.72 -21.59
CA ALA A 586 1.35 2.40 -22.84
C ALA A 586 0.41 3.52 -23.28
N LEU A 587 -0.38 4.07 -22.35
CA LEU A 587 -1.25 5.22 -22.60
C LEU A 587 -0.44 6.45 -23.01
N PHE A 588 0.66 6.77 -22.32
CA PHE A 588 1.50 7.91 -22.68
C PHE A 588 2.07 7.78 -24.09
N VAL A 589 2.66 6.63 -24.41
CA VAL A 589 3.28 6.36 -25.72
C VAL A 589 2.24 6.43 -26.84
N ASP A 590 1.12 5.73 -26.68
CA ASP A 590 0.06 5.71 -27.70
C ASP A 590 -0.61 7.09 -27.85
N SER A 591 -0.74 7.87 -26.77
CA SER A 591 -1.30 9.22 -26.81
C SER A 591 -0.37 10.21 -27.52
N VAL A 592 0.94 10.11 -27.29
CA VAL A 592 1.95 10.93 -27.99
C VAL A 592 1.98 10.61 -29.48
N GLU A 593 1.94 9.33 -29.84
CA GLU A 593 1.89 8.90 -31.23
C GLU A 593 0.58 9.35 -31.91
N ALA A 594 -0.56 9.24 -31.21
CA ALA A 594 -1.85 9.74 -31.71
C ALA A 594 -1.82 11.26 -31.95
N LEU A 595 -1.17 12.02 -31.08
CA LEU A 595 -1.00 13.48 -31.25
C LEU A 595 -0.16 13.82 -32.48
N ILE A 596 0.94 13.11 -32.70
CA ILE A 596 1.82 13.34 -33.84
C ILE A 596 1.10 13.00 -35.15
N ARG A 597 0.44 11.83 -35.22
CA ARG A 597 -0.37 11.44 -36.39
C ARG A 597 -1.50 12.42 -36.65
N HIS A 598 -2.11 12.94 -35.59
CA HIS A 598 -3.15 13.94 -35.71
C HIS A 598 -2.59 15.26 -36.29
N ALA A 599 -1.47 15.75 -35.76
CA ALA A 599 -0.79 16.93 -36.29
C ALA A 599 -0.41 16.77 -37.76
N GLU A 600 0.02 15.57 -38.17
CA GLU A 600 0.30 15.23 -39.57
C GLU A 600 -0.96 15.19 -40.43
N ALA A 601 -2.06 14.65 -39.91
CA ALA A 601 -3.31 14.59 -40.65
C ALA A 601 -3.92 15.97 -40.90
N ILE A 602 -3.71 16.93 -39.99
CA ILE A 602 -4.04 18.34 -40.24
C ILE A 602 -3.15 18.92 -41.34
N SER A 603 -1.89 18.47 -41.44
CA SER A 603 -0.90 19.03 -42.34
C SER A 603 -0.96 18.58 -43.81
N VAL A 604 -1.42 17.35 -44.12
CA VAL A 604 -1.37 16.80 -45.49
C VAL A 604 -2.77 16.78 -46.08
N SER A 605 -3.00 17.48 -47.18
CA SER A 605 -4.32 17.57 -47.83
C SER A 605 -4.74 16.27 -48.52
N ASN A 606 -6.06 15.99 -48.49
CA ASN A 606 -6.87 15.42 -49.59
C ASN A 606 -8.22 14.80 -49.17
N ALA A 607 -8.65 14.89 -47.90
CA ALA A 607 -10.05 14.59 -47.56
C ALA A 607 -10.48 15.29 -46.28
N GLU A 608 -11.37 16.28 -46.37
CA GLU A 608 -12.07 16.87 -45.22
C GLU A 608 -12.64 15.79 -44.28
N ALA A 609 -13.12 14.69 -44.86
CA ALA A 609 -13.64 13.55 -44.12
C ALA A 609 -12.57 12.73 -43.35
N ARG A 610 -11.31 12.72 -43.79
CA ARG A 610 -10.18 12.06 -43.08
C ARG A 610 -9.65 12.96 -41.97
N ARG A 611 -9.56 14.27 -42.21
CA ARG A 611 -9.18 15.29 -41.22
C ARG A 611 -10.14 15.34 -40.04
N LYS A 612 -11.46 15.33 -40.30
CA LYS A 612 -12.50 15.28 -39.25
C LYS A 612 -12.41 14.01 -38.40
N ARG A 613 -12.17 12.85 -39.02
CA ARG A 613 -12.05 11.54 -38.33
C ARG A 613 -10.80 11.41 -37.46
N LEU A 614 -9.68 12.00 -37.86
CA LEU A 614 -8.44 12.03 -37.06
C LEU A 614 -8.44 13.15 -36.01
N ALA A 615 -9.24 14.20 -36.18
CA ALA A 615 -9.44 15.26 -35.18
C ALA A 615 -10.01 14.76 -33.86
N ASP A 616 -10.85 13.72 -33.90
CA ASP A 616 -11.46 13.14 -32.71
C ASP A 616 -10.50 12.23 -31.90
N LEU A 617 -9.42 11.72 -32.52
CA LEU A 617 -8.56 10.68 -31.93
C LEU A 617 -7.48 11.21 -30.97
N GLY A 618 -7.00 12.43 -31.20
CA GLY A 618 -5.97 13.09 -30.39
C GLY A 618 -6.54 14.16 -29.46
N TRP A 619 -7.22 15.16 -30.03
CA TRP A 619 -7.54 16.43 -29.35
C TRP A 619 -8.38 16.32 -28.08
N ALA A 620 -9.23 15.31 -27.95
CA ALA A 620 -10.13 15.22 -26.80
C ALA A 620 -9.54 14.50 -25.57
N LEU A 621 -8.41 13.79 -25.69
CA LEU A 621 -7.60 13.41 -24.52
C LEU A 621 -6.80 14.62 -24.02
N PHE A 622 -6.30 15.46 -24.93
CA PHE A 622 -5.64 16.72 -24.56
C PHE A 622 -6.57 17.65 -23.82
N ARG A 623 -7.86 17.67 -24.19
CA ARG A 623 -8.91 18.31 -23.40
C ARG A 623 -8.78 17.83 -21.95
N LEU A 624 -8.95 16.56 -21.61
CA LEU A 624 -8.89 16.06 -20.22
C LEU A 624 -7.67 16.51 -19.39
N LEU A 625 -6.53 16.81 -20.03
CA LEU A 625 -5.26 17.10 -19.38
C LEU A 625 -4.88 18.59 -19.33
N ILE A 626 -5.63 19.48 -19.99
CA ILE A 626 -5.39 20.93 -19.97
C ILE A 626 -6.21 21.57 -18.83
N PRO A 627 -5.58 22.17 -17.81
CA PRO A 627 -6.27 22.70 -16.62
C PRO A 627 -7.26 23.84 -16.89
N TRP A 628 -7.11 24.54 -18.02
CA TRP A 628 -7.87 25.75 -18.34
C TRP A 628 -8.92 25.59 -19.42
N ALA A 629 -8.99 24.46 -20.13
CA ALA A 629 -9.99 24.32 -21.17
C ALA A 629 -11.35 24.04 -20.51
N PRO A 630 -12.37 24.90 -20.66
CA PRO A 630 -13.72 24.59 -20.16
C PRO A 630 -14.28 23.28 -20.74
N ALA A 631 -13.78 22.88 -21.92
CA ALA A 631 -14.09 21.61 -22.57
C ALA A 631 -13.26 20.40 -22.08
N ALA A 632 -12.16 20.63 -21.35
CA ALA A 632 -11.29 19.61 -20.74
C ALA A 632 -12.00 18.71 -19.76
N LEU A 633 -12.68 19.41 -18.87
CA LEU A 633 -13.42 18.88 -17.75
C LEU A 633 -14.86 18.61 -18.18
N ALA A 634 -15.25 18.82 -19.44
CA ALA A 634 -16.61 18.58 -19.91
C ALA A 634 -17.00 17.09 -19.83
N SER A 635 -16.02 16.20 -19.77
CA SER A 635 -16.19 14.78 -19.49
C SER A 635 -16.27 14.45 -17.99
N VAL A 636 -15.84 15.37 -17.11
CA VAL A 636 -16.02 15.31 -15.64
C VAL A 636 -16.97 16.46 -15.25
N GLY A 637 -18.26 16.29 -15.55
CA GLY A 637 -19.24 17.36 -15.73
C GLY A 637 -19.43 18.32 -14.56
N LEU A 638 -18.98 17.95 -13.36
CA LEU A 638 -19.07 18.77 -12.15
C LEU A 638 -18.09 19.95 -12.12
N ILE A 639 -16.81 19.74 -12.46
CA ILE A 639 -15.79 20.80 -12.28
C ILE A 639 -16.07 21.96 -13.26
N VAL A 640 -16.57 21.67 -14.47
CA VAL A 640 -16.98 22.70 -15.44
C VAL A 640 -18.18 23.50 -14.96
N GLN A 641 -19.23 22.83 -14.47
CA GLN A 641 -20.44 23.50 -14.00
C GLN A 641 -20.17 24.42 -12.82
N LEU A 642 -19.25 24.03 -11.94
CA LEU A 642 -18.90 24.81 -10.76
C LEU A 642 -17.80 25.85 -11.00
N LEU A 643 -17.03 25.76 -12.10
CA LEU A 643 -15.85 26.61 -12.33
C LEU A 643 -16.15 28.12 -12.24
N PRO A 644 -17.24 28.67 -12.82
CA PRO A 644 -17.54 30.10 -12.71
C PRO A 644 -17.85 30.51 -11.26
N SER A 645 -18.65 29.72 -10.54
CA SER A 645 -19.04 29.97 -9.15
C SER A 645 -17.86 29.81 -8.18
N LEU A 646 -16.96 28.87 -8.47
CA LEU A 646 -15.75 28.64 -7.69
C LEU A 646 -14.69 29.72 -7.93
N LYS A 647 -14.56 30.24 -9.15
CA LYS A 647 -13.71 31.41 -9.44
C LYS A 647 -14.14 32.66 -8.68
N ALA A 648 -15.44 32.83 -8.43
CA ALA A 648 -15.96 33.94 -7.61
C ALA A 648 -15.64 33.80 -6.11
N LEU A 649 -15.32 32.58 -5.65
CA LEU A 649 -14.94 32.28 -4.26
C LEU A 649 -13.43 32.25 -4.03
N ALA A 650 -12.63 32.35 -5.09
CA ALA A 650 -11.19 32.45 -5.02
C ALA A 650 -10.78 33.88 -4.61
N ASP A 651 -9.95 33.99 -3.58
CA ASP A 651 -9.49 35.27 -3.04
C ASP A 651 -8.66 36.03 -4.08
N SER A 652 -9.08 37.25 -4.45
CA SER A 652 -8.45 38.07 -5.49
C SER A 652 -7.01 38.54 -5.14
N ASN A 653 -6.61 38.38 -3.87
CA ASN A 653 -5.27 38.72 -3.37
C ASN A 653 -4.23 37.60 -3.50
N THR A 654 -4.59 36.43 -4.06
CA THR A 654 -3.63 35.33 -4.25
C THR A 654 -2.70 35.60 -5.44
N ARG A 655 -1.39 35.67 -5.19
CA ARG A 655 -0.35 35.93 -6.22
C ARG A 655 -0.21 34.83 -7.28
N SER A 656 -0.80 33.65 -7.08
CA SER A 656 -0.78 32.52 -8.02
C SER A 656 -2.19 32.03 -8.32
N PRO A 657 -2.67 32.15 -9.58
CA PRO A 657 -3.96 31.62 -10.03
C PRO A 657 -4.15 30.12 -9.73
N TRP A 658 -3.05 29.38 -9.67
CA TRP A 658 -3.04 27.93 -9.42
C TRP A 658 -3.23 27.56 -7.96
N ALA A 659 -2.67 28.35 -7.04
CA ALA A 659 -2.94 28.19 -5.61
C ALA A 659 -4.42 28.46 -5.33
N ALA A 660 -4.98 29.49 -5.96
CA ALA A 660 -6.39 29.83 -5.87
C ALA A 660 -7.31 28.70 -6.37
N PHE A 661 -6.97 28.11 -7.52
CA PHE A 661 -7.71 26.97 -8.08
C PHE A 661 -7.60 25.71 -7.20
N ALA A 662 -6.41 25.41 -6.67
CA ALA A 662 -6.22 24.29 -5.76
C ALA A 662 -7.01 24.46 -4.45
N ASP A 663 -7.07 25.67 -3.90
CA ASP A 663 -7.84 25.99 -2.70
C ASP A 663 -9.36 25.87 -2.96
N VAL A 664 -9.81 26.27 -4.14
CA VAL A 664 -11.16 26.03 -4.64
C VAL A 664 -11.52 24.53 -4.67
N LEU A 665 -10.65 23.69 -5.25
CA LEU A 665 -10.87 22.24 -5.30
C LEU A 665 -10.88 21.63 -3.90
N LEU A 666 -10.06 22.15 -2.97
CA LEU A 666 -10.05 21.70 -1.58
C LEU A 666 -11.36 22.05 -0.86
N ASN A 667 -11.88 23.26 -1.07
CA ASN A 667 -13.18 23.69 -0.53
C ASN A 667 -14.32 22.83 -1.10
N LEU A 668 -14.29 22.52 -2.39
CA LEU A 668 -15.24 21.60 -3.01
C LEU A 668 -15.12 20.19 -2.41
N ALA A 669 -13.91 19.66 -2.22
CA ALA A 669 -13.70 18.38 -1.56
C ALA A 669 -14.28 18.38 -0.13
N ALA A 670 -14.15 19.48 0.61
CA ALA A 670 -14.76 19.65 1.93
C ALA A 670 -16.30 19.62 1.85
N VAL A 671 -16.92 20.32 0.89
CA VAL A 671 -18.38 20.30 0.65
C VAL A 671 -18.88 18.90 0.30
N LEU A 672 -18.12 18.15 -0.51
CA LEU A 672 -18.46 16.79 -0.92
C LEU A 672 -18.38 15.78 0.23
N VAL A 673 -17.59 16.09 1.25
CA VAL A 673 -17.45 15.28 2.45
C VAL A 673 -18.42 15.74 3.55
N TYR A 674 -18.79 17.02 3.56
CA TYR A 674 -19.73 17.60 4.50
C TYR A 674 -21.15 17.10 4.24
N HIS A 675 -21.62 16.17 5.08
CA HIS A 675 -22.96 15.58 5.01
C HIS A 675 -23.69 15.68 6.33
N ARG A 676 -24.06 16.88 6.73
CA ARG A 676 -25.13 17.03 7.72
C ARG A 676 -26.45 16.80 6.99
N ARG A 677 -27.23 15.80 7.40
CA ARG A 677 -28.64 15.70 6.98
C ARG A 677 -29.34 16.96 7.48
N LEU A 678 -29.68 17.88 6.57
CA LEU A 678 -30.66 18.92 6.84
C LEU A 678 -32.02 18.25 6.96
N LEU A 679 -32.33 17.72 8.15
CA LEU A 679 -33.71 17.40 8.48
C LEU A 679 -34.43 18.75 8.60
N PHE A 680 -35.16 19.11 7.55
CA PHE A 680 -36.07 20.25 7.54
C PHE A 680 -37.16 20.02 8.60
N GLY A 681 -36.94 20.56 9.79
CA GLY A 681 -37.99 20.94 10.73
C GLY A 681 -37.83 22.43 10.98
N GLN A 682 -38.92 23.20 10.81
CA GLN A 682 -38.92 24.63 11.15
C GLN A 682 -38.32 24.86 12.55
N PRO A 683 -37.62 25.98 12.78
CA PRO A 683 -37.10 26.32 14.09
C PRO A 683 -38.28 26.49 15.06
N GLN A 684 -38.59 25.46 15.85
CA GLN A 684 -39.37 25.65 17.05
C GLN A 684 -38.50 26.43 18.03
N VAL A 685 -39.00 27.61 18.39
CA VAL A 685 -38.49 28.49 19.44
C VAL A 685 -38.10 27.63 20.65
N ALA A 686 -36.86 27.80 21.07
CA ALA A 686 -36.24 27.07 22.16
C ALA A 686 -37.06 27.15 23.45
N GLY A 687 -37.73 26.06 23.80
CA GLY A 687 -37.96 25.71 25.20
C GLY A 687 -36.65 25.18 25.77
N ALA A 688 -36.10 25.90 26.75
CA ALA A 688 -34.93 25.50 27.52
C ALA A 688 -35.11 24.08 28.07
N GLY A 689 -34.26 23.15 27.62
CA GLY A 689 -34.35 21.75 28.01
C GLY A 689 -33.52 20.85 27.11
N GLY A 690 -32.25 21.19 26.86
CA GLY A 690 -31.28 20.26 26.30
C GLY A 690 -30.73 19.38 27.43
N THR A 691 -30.94 18.07 27.35
CA THR A 691 -30.42 17.11 28.33
C THR A 691 -28.90 17.11 28.29
N ILE A 692 -28.28 17.49 29.40
CA ILE A 692 -26.83 17.47 29.62
C ILE A 692 -26.39 16.01 29.76
N VAL A 693 -25.65 15.47 28.80
CA VAL A 693 -24.83 14.27 29.04
C VAL A 693 -23.48 14.76 29.53
N LYS A 694 -23.24 14.69 30.84
CA LYS A 694 -21.88 14.81 31.38
C LYS A 694 -21.01 13.74 30.70
N PRO A 695 -19.81 14.06 30.20
CA PRO A 695 -18.85 13.01 29.88
C PRO A 695 -18.65 12.22 31.17
N THR A 696 -19.00 10.94 31.16
CA THR A 696 -18.83 10.06 32.30
C THR A 696 -17.33 9.95 32.57
N ALA A 697 -16.87 10.72 33.55
CA ALA A 697 -15.59 10.47 34.19
C ALA A 697 -15.64 9.09 34.87
N ARG A 698 -14.49 8.41 34.83
CA ARG A 698 -14.10 7.20 35.58
C ARG A 698 -14.47 5.84 34.97
N GLY A 699 -13.65 5.45 34.02
CA GLY A 699 -12.99 4.14 34.06
C GLY A 699 -11.54 4.36 33.63
N ARG A 700 -10.55 3.71 34.28
CA ARG A 700 -9.16 3.70 33.79
C ARG A 700 -9.18 3.20 32.34
N ARG A 701 -9.22 4.10 31.36
CA ARG A 701 -9.15 3.76 29.94
C ARG A 701 -7.69 3.52 29.62
N GLY A 702 -7.28 2.26 29.59
CA GLY A 702 -5.97 1.91 29.02
C GLY A 702 -5.93 2.44 27.59
N GLY A 703 -4.90 3.23 27.25
CA GLY A 703 -4.80 3.87 25.93
C GLY A 703 -4.95 2.84 24.81
N LEU A 704 -5.86 3.10 23.85
CA LEU A 704 -6.11 2.22 22.70
C LEU A 704 -5.03 2.33 21.63
N ALA A 705 -4.17 3.34 21.70
CA ALA A 705 -3.03 3.53 20.82
C ALA A 705 -1.81 4.03 21.60
N PHE A 706 -0.63 3.53 21.23
CA PHE A 706 0.66 4.02 21.68
C PHE A 706 1.20 5.01 20.68
N ILE A 707 1.60 6.19 21.13
CA ILE A 707 2.27 7.21 20.32
C ILE A 707 3.40 7.79 21.17
N TRP A 708 4.60 7.85 20.59
CA TRP A 708 5.79 8.32 21.30
C TRP A 708 6.32 9.64 20.74
N THR A 709 6.64 9.71 19.44
CA THR A 709 7.29 10.89 18.80
C THR A 709 6.93 11.00 17.32
N ARG A 710 7.29 12.13 16.69
CA ARG A 710 7.30 12.32 15.23
C ARG A 710 8.56 11.67 14.58
N ARG A 711 8.40 10.86 13.53
CA ARG A 711 9.53 10.47 12.63
C ARG A 711 10.17 11.71 12.01
N GLY A 712 11.51 11.78 12.03
CA GLY A 712 12.28 12.85 11.39
C GLY A 712 12.49 14.12 12.23
N ARG A 713 11.97 14.17 13.46
CA ARG A 713 12.26 15.24 14.43
C ARG A 713 13.16 14.72 15.55
N ASP A 714 13.97 15.58 16.15
CA ASP A 714 14.68 15.26 17.38
C ASP A 714 13.70 15.02 18.54
N LEU A 715 14.10 14.15 19.49
CA LEU A 715 13.35 13.94 20.72
C LEU A 715 13.24 15.26 21.50
N THR A 716 12.06 15.58 22.01
CA THR A 716 11.84 16.69 22.96
C THR A 716 12.57 16.41 24.27
N THR A 717 12.78 17.43 25.09
CA THR A 717 13.41 17.28 26.41
C THR A 717 12.68 16.25 27.27
N PHE A 718 11.34 16.28 27.27
CA PHE A 718 10.52 15.34 28.01
C PHE A 718 10.63 13.90 27.48
N GLU A 719 10.62 13.71 26.16
CA GLU A 719 10.77 12.39 25.54
C GLU A 719 12.16 11.79 25.83
N ARG A 720 13.21 12.62 25.85
CA ARG A 720 14.57 12.21 26.24
C ARG A 720 14.62 11.80 27.70
N GLU A 721 14.10 12.61 28.62
CA GLU A 721 14.03 12.26 30.04
C GLU A 721 13.28 10.95 30.25
N ARG A 722 12.15 10.75 29.55
CA ARG A 722 11.34 9.54 29.64
C ARG A 722 12.09 8.30 29.14
N LEU A 723 12.87 8.45 28.06
CA LEU A 723 13.71 7.40 27.46
C LEU A 723 14.95 7.12 28.33
N ASP A 724 15.57 8.14 28.88
CA ASP A 724 16.78 8.06 29.72
C ASP A 724 16.58 7.21 30.97
N ARG A 725 15.35 7.11 31.49
CA ARG A 725 15.00 6.20 32.59
C ARG A 725 15.27 4.72 32.28
N PHE A 726 15.29 4.34 31.00
CA PHE A 726 15.59 2.98 30.56
C PHE A 726 17.02 2.80 30.03
N ARG A 727 17.79 3.89 29.99
CA ARG A 727 19.15 3.89 29.46
C ARG A 727 20.06 3.09 30.38
N LEU A 728 20.85 2.21 29.79
CA LEU A 728 21.89 1.50 30.53
C LEU A 728 23.05 2.46 30.84
N ALA A 729 23.49 2.49 32.09
CA ALA A 729 24.64 3.29 32.50
C ALA A 729 25.93 2.73 31.85
N ALA A 730 26.52 3.50 30.92
CA ALA A 730 27.82 3.30 30.27
C ALA A 730 27.93 2.32 29.06
N ASN A 731 29.04 2.49 28.33
CA ASN A 731 29.41 1.86 27.05
C ASN A 731 29.07 0.37 26.94
N ALA A 732 28.78 -0.06 25.71
CA ALA A 732 28.41 -1.43 25.33
C ALA A 732 29.11 -2.48 26.20
N PRO A 733 28.38 -3.30 26.98
CA PRO A 733 28.99 -4.37 27.74
C PRO A 733 29.81 -5.28 26.83
N SER A 734 31.09 -5.48 27.17
CA SER A 734 32.11 -6.08 26.30
C SER A 734 31.83 -7.55 25.91
N ASP A 735 30.87 -8.19 26.56
CA ASP A 735 30.49 -9.59 26.40
C ASP A 735 29.19 -9.80 25.56
N MET A 736 28.61 -8.74 25.01
CA MET A 736 27.41 -8.84 24.17
C MET A 736 27.69 -9.46 22.80
N GLN A 737 26.92 -10.49 22.44
CA GLN A 737 26.99 -11.12 21.12
C GLN A 737 25.87 -10.63 20.22
N ARG A 738 26.20 -10.25 18.99
CA ARG A 738 25.21 -9.84 17.99
C ARG A 738 24.48 -11.05 17.40
N VAL A 739 23.16 -11.01 17.44
CA VAL A 739 22.28 -12.02 16.83
C VAL A 739 22.39 -11.95 15.31
N LYS A 740 22.86 -13.04 14.68
CA LYS A 740 23.18 -13.07 13.23
C LYS A 740 22.05 -13.60 12.35
N VAL A 741 21.12 -14.39 12.89
CA VAL A 741 20.08 -15.13 12.15
C VAL A 741 18.74 -15.03 12.89
N GLY A 742 17.63 -15.21 12.17
CA GLY A 742 16.28 -15.23 12.73
C GLY A 742 15.59 -13.85 12.80
N GLU A 743 14.41 -13.83 13.43
CA GLU A 743 13.55 -12.64 13.60
C GLU A 743 14.30 -11.49 14.29
N TRP A 744 15.20 -11.83 15.21
CA TRP A 744 15.94 -10.89 16.07
C TRP A 744 17.30 -10.47 15.51
N LYS A 745 17.58 -10.78 14.24
CA LYS A 745 18.84 -10.42 13.58
C LYS A 745 19.13 -8.94 13.76
N GLY A 746 20.32 -8.64 14.28
CA GLY A 746 20.80 -7.28 14.53
C GLY A 746 20.68 -6.79 15.96
N LEU A 747 19.93 -7.49 16.84
CA LEU A 747 19.97 -7.26 18.28
C LEU A 747 21.23 -7.87 18.91
N TYR A 748 21.48 -7.53 20.16
CA TYR A 748 22.56 -8.06 20.97
C TYR A 748 21.98 -8.92 22.10
N GLN A 749 22.66 -10.00 22.47
CA GLN A 749 22.23 -10.91 23.50
C GLN A 749 23.32 -11.12 24.55
N ARG A 750 22.92 -11.15 25.83
CA ARG A 750 23.76 -11.50 26.98
C ARG A 750 22.93 -12.13 28.07
N GLY A 751 23.35 -13.30 28.57
CA GLY A 751 22.68 -13.97 29.70
C GLY A 751 21.19 -14.24 29.45
N GLY A 752 20.79 -14.55 28.21
CA GLY A 752 19.39 -14.74 27.83
C GLY A 752 18.61 -13.47 27.50
N LEU A 753 19.08 -12.30 27.93
CA LEU A 753 18.42 -11.01 27.69
C LEU A 753 18.80 -10.40 26.33
N LEU A 754 17.89 -9.63 25.74
CA LEU A 754 18.08 -8.92 24.48
C LEU A 754 18.33 -7.43 24.70
N TYR A 755 19.17 -6.86 23.84
CA TYR A 755 19.60 -5.47 23.89
C TYR A 755 19.58 -4.85 22.49
N ALA A 756 19.21 -3.58 22.42
CA ALA A 756 19.22 -2.78 21.20
C ALA A 756 20.04 -1.50 21.42
N ARG A 757 20.79 -1.10 20.38
CA ARG A 757 21.43 0.22 20.33
C ARG A 757 20.50 1.17 19.58
N LEU A 758 19.94 2.16 20.27
CA LEU A 758 18.93 3.08 19.77
C LEU A 758 19.37 4.51 20.09
N GLU A 759 19.30 5.44 19.13
CA GLU A 759 19.73 6.85 19.33
C GLU A 759 21.16 6.99 19.90
N GLY A 760 22.07 6.07 19.55
CA GLY A 760 23.45 6.07 20.03
C GLY A 760 23.67 5.33 21.36
N GLU A 761 22.62 5.13 22.14
CA GLU A 761 22.60 4.59 23.50
C GLU A 761 22.13 3.13 23.57
N TRP A 762 22.32 2.47 24.71
CA TRP A 762 21.98 1.06 24.93
C TRP A 762 20.74 0.89 25.80
N PHE A 763 19.83 0.03 25.33
CA PHE A 763 18.58 -0.29 26.01
C PHE A 763 18.37 -1.81 26.08
N HIS A 764 17.85 -2.27 27.21
CA HIS A 764 17.30 -3.61 27.33
C HIS A 764 15.94 -3.68 26.63
N VAL A 765 15.70 -4.75 25.87
CA VAL A 765 14.44 -4.96 25.15
C VAL A 765 13.82 -6.30 25.52
N SER A 766 12.53 -6.26 25.88
CA SER A 766 11.72 -7.43 26.19
C SER A 766 10.87 -7.84 24.99
N ARG A 767 10.63 -9.15 24.89
CA ARG A 767 9.75 -9.77 23.88
C ARG A 767 8.31 -9.76 24.39
N THR A 768 7.39 -9.35 23.55
CA THR A 768 5.95 -9.43 23.81
C THR A 768 5.26 -10.06 22.61
N LEU A 769 4.03 -10.54 22.78
CA LEU A 769 3.21 -11.05 21.66
C LEU A 769 3.02 -10.02 20.54
N ASP A 770 3.10 -8.73 20.86
CA ASP A 770 2.89 -7.61 19.93
C ASP A 770 4.19 -7.07 19.29
N GLY A 771 5.36 -7.51 19.78
CA GLY A 771 6.67 -7.09 19.27
C GLY A 771 7.69 -6.82 20.38
N LEU A 772 8.71 -6.02 20.09
CA LEU A 772 9.75 -5.66 21.06
C LEU A 772 9.45 -4.32 21.72
N ARG A 773 9.64 -4.26 23.04
CA ARG A 773 9.62 -3.02 23.81
C ARG A 773 10.88 -2.86 24.62
N ILE A 774 11.32 -1.62 24.80
CA ILE A 774 12.29 -1.28 25.83
C ILE A 774 11.69 -1.70 27.18
N ALA A 775 12.48 -2.26 28.08
CA ALA A 775 12.02 -2.69 29.39
C ALA A 775 13.10 -2.45 30.43
N ASP A 776 12.68 -2.10 31.65
CA ASP A 776 13.61 -2.01 32.78
C ASP A 776 14.08 -3.42 33.19
N VAL A 777 15.38 -3.59 33.42
CA VAL A 777 15.97 -4.88 33.80
C VAL A 777 15.57 -5.28 35.22
N SER A 778 15.46 -4.30 36.13
CA SER A 778 15.10 -4.51 37.54
C SER A 778 13.58 -4.62 37.72
N HIS A 779 12.81 -4.00 36.81
CA HIS A 779 11.35 -4.05 36.80
C HIS A 779 10.82 -4.42 35.40
N PRO A 780 10.87 -5.72 34.99
CA PRO A 780 10.47 -6.14 33.64
C PRO A 780 9.03 -5.79 33.24
N ALA A 781 8.14 -5.60 34.22
CA ALA A 781 6.76 -5.14 34.01
C ALA A 781 6.69 -3.65 33.62
N GLN A 782 7.74 -2.87 33.89
CA GLN A 782 7.86 -1.48 33.49
C GLN A 782 8.37 -1.42 32.04
N LEU A 783 7.41 -1.35 31.13
CA LEU A 783 7.68 -1.29 29.70
C LEU A 783 7.85 0.17 29.24
N GLY A 784 8.88 0.40 28.44
CA GLY A 784 9.17 1.62 27.70
C GLY A 784 8.66 1.59 26.25
N PRO A 785 9.26 2.40 25.36
CA PRO A 785 8.87 2.50 23.96
C PRO A 785 8.93 1.21 23.17
N TRP A 786 8.08 1.11 22.14
CA TRP A 786 8.21 0.07 21.12
C TRP A 786 9.45 0.26 20.26
N VAL A 787 10.01 -0.85 19.80
CA VAL A 787 11.18 -0.90 18.92
C VAL A 787 10.80 -1.62 17.64
N THR A 788 11.19 -1.05 16.52
CA THR A 788 10.87 -1.55 15.18
C THR A 788 12.14 -1.71 14.35
N ARG A 789 12.05 -2.50 13.29
CA ARG A 789 13.16 -2.74 12.37
C ARG A 789 12.98 -1.87 11.13
N GLY A 790 13.93 -0.96 10.89
CA GLY A 790 13.93 -0.09 9.72
C GLY A 790 14.20 -0.84 8.41
N ALA A 791 13.98 -0.17 7.27
CA ALA A 791 14.16 -0.74 5.93
C ALA A 791 15.61 -1.17 5.64
N SER A 792 16.59 -0.53 6.27
CA SER A 792 18.02 -0.91 6.25
C SER A 792 18.34 -2.14 7.11
N GLY A 793 17.36 -2.67 7.84
CA GLY A 793 17.51 -3.80 8.76
C GLY A 793 18.06 -3.44 10.14
N THR A 794 18.27 -2.15 10.45
CA THR A 794 18.66 -1.65 11.77
C THR A 794 17.46 -1.46 12.70
N TRP A 795 17.65 -1.65 14.00
CA TRP A 795 16.62 -1.42 15.01
C TRP A 795 16.54 0.07 15.36
N GLN A 796 15.33 0.59 15.50
CA GLN A 796 15.04 1.99 15.81
C GLN A 796 13.78 2.10 16.67
N LEU A 797 13.60 3.23 17.36
CA LEU A 797 12.37 3.50 18.12
C LEU A 797 11.16 3.52 17.16
N GLU A 798 10.04 2.93 17.57
CA GLU A 798 8.78 3.13 16.85
C GLU A 798 8.23 4.51 17.17
N ARG A 799 8.18 5.35 16.12
CA ARG A 799 7.80 6.76 16.18
C ARG A 799 6.49 7.03 15.43
N GLY A 800 5.63 6.03 15.31
CA GLY A 800 4.29 6.11 14.72
C GLY A 800 3.24 5.52 15.66
N PRO A 801 1.94 5.77 15.39
CA PRO A 801 0.89 5.15 16.17
C PRO A 801 0.91 3.63 16.11
N LEU A 802 0.67 2.98 17.24
CA LEU A 802 0.50 1.53 17.32
C LEU A 802 -0.78 1.21 18.06
N LEU A 803 -1.58 0.29 17.52
CA LEU A 803 -2.79 -0.14 18.19
C LEU A 803 -2.38 -0.94 19.43
N LEU A 804 -2.84 -0.49 20.60
CA LEU A 804 -2.70 -1.26 21.83
C LEU A 804 -3.93 -2.16 21.97
N GLY A 805 -3.72 -3.37 22.47
CA GLY A 805 -4.85 -4.09 23.06
C GLY A 805 -5.36 -3.30 24.27
N GLY A 806 -6.68 -3.30 24.50
CA GLY A 806 -7.29 -2.57 25.62
C GLY A 806 -6.69 -2.99 26.97
N ALA A 807 -7.10 -2.35 28.07
CA ALA A 807 -6.61 -2.69 29.41
C ALA A 807 -6.83 -4.18 29.74
N GLY A 808 -5.80 -5.02 29.50
CA GLY A 808 -5.82 -6.46 29.70
C GLY A 808 -6.11 -7.33 28.46
N GLU A 809 -6.36 -6.75 27.27
CA GLU A 809 -6.59 -7.52 26.04
C GLU A 809 -5.36 -7.52 25.12
N LEU A 810 -5.14 -8.59 24.36
CA LEU A 810 -4.11 -8.64 23.32
C LEU A 810 -4.52 -7.88 22.06
N SER A 811 -3.56 -7.23 21.39
CA SER A 811 -3.79 -6.69 20.03
C SER A 811 -4.09 -7.83 19.05
N LEU A 812 -4.66 -7.52 17.87
CA LEU A 812 -4.87 -8.55 16.84
C LEU A 812 -3.57 -9.26 16.42
N ARG A 813 -2.45 -8.53 16.42
CA ARG A 813 -1.14 -9.10 16.10
C ARG A 813 -0.76 -10.13 17.17
N GLY A 814 -0.89 -9.76 18.44
CA GLY A 814 -0.63 -10.63 19.58
C GLY A 814 -1.56 -11.86 19.61
N ARG A 815 -2.87 -11.68 19.38
CA ARG A 815 -3.84 -12.79 19.29
C ARG A 815 -3.50 -13.76 18.16
N LYS A 816 -3.14 -13.25 16.97
CA LYS A 816 -2.72 -14.10 15.84
C LYS A 816 -1.44 -14.86 16.16
N LYS A 817 -0.46 -14.21 16.79
CA LYS A 817 0.79 -14.86 17.21
C LYS A 817 0.53 -15.94 18.25
N LEU A 818 -0.29 -15.65 19.27
CA LEU A 818 -0.69 -16.60 20.29
C LEU A 818 -1.39 -17.82 19.68
N LYS A 819 -2.43 -17.63 18.86
CA LYS A 819 -3.12 -18.72 18.15
C LYS A 819 -2.16 -19.56 17.29
N SER A 820 -1.18 -18.92 16.64
CA SER A 820 -0.15 -19.64 15.88
C SER A 820 0.75 -20.49 16.78
N LEU A 821 1.15 -20.00 17.94
CA LEU A 821 1.97 -20.75 18.91
C LEU A 821 1.17 -21.90 19.52
N GLU A 822 -0.08 -21.68 19.88
CA GLU A 822 -0.99 -22.73 20.36
C GLU A 822 -1.20 -23.82 19.30
N PHE A 823 -1.38 -23.44 18.04
CA PHE A 823 -1.50 -24.39 16.93
C PHE A 823 -0.21 -25.23 16.77
N GLN A 824 0.95 -24.58 16.83
CA GLN A 824 2.25 -25.27 16.80
C GLN A 824 2.39 -26.23 17.99
N ALA A 825 1.96 -25.82 19.19
CA ALA A 825 2.00 -26.63 20.40
C ALA A 825 1.12 -27.88 20.26
N ARG A 826 -0.13 -27.71 19.83
CA ARG A 826 -1.06 -28.83 19.59
C ARG A 826 -0.50 -29.81 18.56
N LYS A 827 0.02 -29.30 17.43
CA LYS A 827 0.63 -30.14 16.38
C LYS A 827 1.87 -30.88 16.88
N LEU A 828 2.69 -30.23 17.71
CA LEU A 828 3.87 -30.86 18.29
C LEU A 828 3.47 -31.97 19.29
N LEU A 829 2.46 -31.72 20.13
CA LEU A 829 1.88 -32.71 21.05
C LEU A 829 1.25 -33.91 20.31
N GLU A 830 0.53 -33.67 19.21
CA GLU A 830 -0.01 -34.74 18.35
C GLU A 830 1.11 -35.63 17.76
N SER A 831 2.30 -35.06 17.53
CA SER A 831 3.45 -35.82 17.02
C SER A 831 4.15 -36.67 18.09
N LEU A 832 3.85 -36.48 19.38
CA LEU A 832 4.52 -37.14 20.50
C LEU A 832 4.50 -38.68 20.41
N PRO A 833 3.34 -39.35 20.18
CA PRO A 833 3.32 -40.81 20.07
C PRO A 833 4.20 -41.34 18.93
N GLY A 834 4.19 -40.67 17.77
CA GLY A 834 5.03 -41.06 16.64
C GLY A 834 6.52 -40.85 16.89
N ARG A 835 6.90 -39.84 17.69
CA ARG A 835 8.29 -39.64 18.12
C ARG A 835 8.76 -40.74 19.06
N LEU A 836 7.92 -41.13 20.02
CA LEU A 836 8.18 -42.24 20.94
C LEU A 836 8.34 -43.57 20.17
N ASP A 837 7.41 -43.90 19.26
CA ASP A 837 7.49 -45.10 18.40
C ASP A 837 8.74 -45.12 17.51
N ARG A 838 9.13 -43.98 16.93
CA ARG A 838 10.39 -43.88 16.19
C ARG A 838 11.60 -44.17 17.06
N GLY A 839 11.59 -43.71 18.32
CA GLY A 839 12.61 -44.08 19.30
C GLY A 839 12.71 -45.60 19.48
N GLU A 840 11.57 -46.28 19.65
CA GLU A 840 11.51 -47.73 19.80
C GLU A 840 11.99 -48.48 18.54
N LYS A 841 11.64 -47.99 17.35
CA LYS A 841 12.15 -48.54 16.07
C LYS A 841 13.65 -48.33 15.93
N THR A 842 14.16 -47.16 16.32
CA THR A 842 15.58 -46.81 16.28
C THR A 842 16.40 -47.74 17.17
N MET A 843 15.83 -48.27 18.26
CA MET A 843 16.48 -49.30 19.08
C MET A 843 16.91 -50.53 18.28
N ARG A 844 16.23 -50.86 17.17
CA ARG A 844 16.58 -52.03 16.34
C ARG A 844 17.68 -51.73 15.32
N THR A 845 17.84 -50.47 14.92
CA THR A 845 18.66 -50.07 13.76
C THR A 845 19.83 -49.13 14.11
N ALA A 846 19.88 -48.58 15.33
CA ALA A 846 20.93 -47.67 15.76
C ALA A 846 22.31 -48.35 15.77
N HIS A 847 23.34 -47.58 15.41
CA HIS A 847 24.73 -48.03 15.41
C HIS A 847 25.33 -48.08 16.82
N GLY A 848 24.73 -47.37 17.79
CA GLY A 848 25.05 -47.50 19.21
C GLY A 848 23.91 -47.06 20.13
N PRO A 849 23.99 -47.41 21.43
CA PRO A 849 22.93 -47.14 22.40
C PRO A 849 22.78 -45.65 22.76
N VAL A 850 23.85 -44.85 22.61
CA VAL A 850 23.84 -43.40 22.90
C VAL A 850 23.00 -42.63 21.88
N ASP A 851 23.08 -43.01 20.60
CA ASP A 851 22.38 -42.34 19.49
C ASP A 851 20.86 -42.29 19.69
N ILE A 852 20.29 -43.31 20.34
CA ILE A 852 18.85 -43.40 20.63
C ILE A 852 18.44 -42.33 21.65
N GLU A 853 19.24 -42.17 22.71
CA GLU A 853 18.99 -41.18 23.76
C GLU A 853 19.19 -39.77 23.22
N ASP A 854 20.26 -39.52 22.46
CA ASP A 854 20.55 -38.19 21.89
C ASP A 854 19.47 -37.73 20.91
N ARG A 855 18.91 -38.66 20.14
CA ARG A 855 17.78 -38.37 19.25
C ARG A 855 16.52 -37.97 20.01
N LEU A 856 16.16 -38.72 21.07
CA LEU A 856 14.97 -38.41 21.87
C LEU A 856 15.16 -37.16 22.73
N LYS A 857 16.39 -36.87 23.19
CA LYS A 857 16.75 -35.59 23.80
C LYS A 857 16.60 -34.43 22.81
N SER A 858 17.04 -34.61 21.57
CA SER A 858 16.86 -33.60 20.51
C SER A 858 15.38 -33.34 20.23
N ASP A 859 14.55 -34.38 20.22
CA ASP A 859 13.10 -34.24 20.11
C ASP A 859 12.50 -33.52 21.34
N ALA A 860 12.98 -33.82 22.56
CA ALA A 860 12.52 -33.16 23.78
C ALA A 860 12.84 -31.65 23.82
N LEU A 861 13.97 -31.22 23.21
CA LEU A 861 14.31 -29.81 23.09
C LEU A 861 13.24 -29.02 22.34
N LEU A 862 12.64 -29.60 21.29
CA LEU A 862 11.56 -28.93 20.54
C LEU A 862 10.35 -28.59 21.42
N PHE A 863 10.03 -29.48 22.38
CA PHE A 863 8.92 -29.28 23.32
C PHE A 863 9.27 -28.23 24.36
N SER A 864 10.47 -28.31 24.93
CA SER A 864 10.94 -27.33 25.92
C SER A 864 11.11 -25.93 25.34
N ASP A 865 11.61 -25.80 24.11
CA ASP A 865 11.76 -24.49 23.45
C ASP A 865 10.41 -23.81 23.19
N LEU A 866 9.40 -24.57 22.78
CA LEU A 866 8.07 -24.03 22.54
C LEU A 866 7.32 -23.72 23.85
N SER A 867 7.53 -24.55 24.89
CA SER A 867 7.03 -24.29 26.24
C SER A 867 7.60 -22.98 26.79
N LEU A 868 8.92 -22.81 26.71
CA LEU A 868 9.61 -21.60 27.14
C LEU A 868 9.14 -20.36 26.36
N GLN A 869 8.97 -20.46 25.04
CA GLN A 869 8.45 -19.36 24.23
C GLN A 869 7.03 -18.93 24.63
N LEU A 870 6.14 -19.90 24.91
CA LEU A 870 4.80 -19.60 25.40
C LEU A 870 4.88 -18.92 26.78
N GLN A 871 5.67 -19.45 27.70
CA GLN A 871 5.88 -18.85 29.03
C GLN A 871 6.42 -17.41 28.93
N GLU A 872 7.53 -17.19 28.22
CA GLU A 872 8.15 -15.87 28.05
C GLU A 872 7.18 -14.82 27.47
N LEU A 873 6.30 -15.21 26.53
CA LEU A 873 5.43 -14.28 25.81
C LEU A 873 4.08 -14.04 26.48
N THR A 874 3.63 -14.93 27.38
CA THR A 874 2.26 -14.90 27.92
C THR A 874 2.18 -14.91 29.44
N GLN A 875 3.30 -15.07 30.16
CA GLN A 875 3.30 -15.08 31.62
C GLN A 875 2.75 -13.78 32.21
N GLY A 876 1.78 -13.90 33.11
CA GLY A 876 1.09 -12.76 33.73
C GLY A 876 -0.05 -12.16 32.90
N MET A 877 -0.34 -12.69 31.71
CA MET A 877 -1.52 -12.33 30.92
C MET A 877 -2.75 -13.13 31.36
N ALA A 878 -3.93 -12.56 31.18
CA ALA A 878 -5.19 -13.27 31.44
C ALA A 878 -5.39 -14.49 30.51
N GLU A 879 -4.86 -14.44 29.28
CA GLU A 879 -4.96 -15.48 28.25
C GLU A 879 -3.77 -16.48 28.29
N TYR A 880 -3.17 -16.74 29.46
CA TYR A 880 -2.03 -17.66 29.59
C TYR A 880 -2.44 -19.13 29.32
N PRO A 881 -1.82 -19.85 28.36
CA PRO A 881 -2.21 -21.21 27.98
C PRO A 881 -1.58 -22.28 28.89
N GLU A 882 -1.90 -22.25 30.18
CA GLU A 882 -1.31 -23.09 31.24
C GLU A 882 -1.35 -24.59 30.89
N GLU A 883 -2.49 -25.08 30.39
CA GLU A 883 -2.66 -26.50 30.05
C GLU A 883 -1.72 -26.95 28.91
N LEU A 884 -1.53 -26.10 27.89
CA LEU A 884 -0.66 -26.43 26.76
C LEU A 884 0.81 -26.44 27.18
N VAL A 885 1.21 -25.47 28.01
CA VAL A 885 2.55 -25.40 28.59
C VAL A 885 2.83 -26.67 29.42
N GLY A 886 1.93 -27.02 30.33
CA GLY A 886 2.09 -28.24 31.14
C GLY A 886 2.17 -29.53 30.32
N LYS A 887 1.39 -29.62 29.23
CA LYS A 887 1.45 -30.76 28.30
C LYS A 887 2.78 -30.83 27.53
N LEU A 888 3.34 -29.69 27.12
CA LEU A 888 4.63 -29.64 26.44
C LEU A 888 5.77 -30.07 27.37
N ASP A 889 5.77 -29.58 28.61
CA ASP A 889 6.76 -29.95 29.63
C ASP A 889 6.70 -31.46 29.93
N ALA A 890 5.50 -32.00 30.15
CA ALA A 890 5.30 -33.43 30.34
C ALA A 890 5.75 -34.26 29.11
N GLY A 891 5.48 -33.78 27.89
CA GLY A 891 5.95 -34.42 26.65
C GLY A 891 7.47 -34.46 26.53
N ALA A 892 8.15 -33.37 26.89
CA ALA A 892 9.61 -33.28 26.92
C ALA A 892 10.19 -34.29 27.92
N ASP A 893 9.62 -34.38 29.12
CA ASP A 893 10.08 -35.30 30.16
C ASP A 893 9.85 -36.77 29.79
N LEU A 894 8.71 -37.07 29.17
CA LEU A 894 8.44 -38.42 28.63
C LEU A 894 9.47 -38.83 27.57
N LEU A 895 9.83 -37.94 26.64
CA LEU A 895 10.84 -38.21 25.63
C LEU A 895 12.22 -38.47 26.25
N ARG A 896 12.63 -37.65 27.24
CA ARG A 896 13.89 -37.85 27.98
C ARG A 896 13.91 -39.18 28.71
N ALA A 897 12.85 -39.49 29.46
CA ALA A 897 12.72 -40.74 30.21
C ALA A 897 12.74 -41.96 29.27
N GLN A 898 12.03 -41.87 28.13
CA GLN A 898 12.04 -42.91 27.09
C GLN A 898 13.43 -43.11 26.50
N GLY A 899 14.18 -42.03 26.23
CA GLY A 899 15.55 -42.10 25.72
C GLY A 899 16.48 -42.87 26.66
N VAL A 900 16.44 -42.55 27.95
CA VAL A 900 17.22 -43.26 28.98
C VAL A 900 16.81 -44.73 29.06
N ARG A 901 15.50 -45.01 29.07
CA ARG A 901 14.95 -46.38 29.10
C ARG A 901 15.45 -47.21 27.91
N LEU A 902 15.29 -46.71 26.69
CA LEU A 902 15.68 -47.42 25.48
C LEU A 902 17.19 -47.62 25.38
N ARG A 903 17.99 -46.65 25.83
CA ARG A 903 19.44 -46.82 25.94
C ARG A 903 19.80 -47.95 26.90
N ILE A 904 19.18 -48.01 28.09
CA ILE A 904 19.40 -49.09 29.06
C ILE A 904 19.07 -50.45 28.45
N GLU A 905 17.90 -50.58 27.82
CA GLU A 905 17.48 -51.85 27.21
C GLU A 905 18.39 -52.26 26.05
N ARG A 906 18.81 -51.31 25.21
CA ARG A 906 19.76 -51.59 24.13
C ARG A 906 21.10 -52.08 24.66
N VAL A 907 21.65 -51.44 25.70
CA VAL A 907 22.92 -51.85 26.31
C VAL A 907 22.86 -53.26 26.89
N LYS A 908 21.71 -53.71 27.42
CA LYS A 908 21.55 -55.08 27.94
C LYS A 908 21.58 -56.16 26.84
N ILE A 909 21.20 -55.81 25.62
CA ILE A 909 21.11 -56.74 24.47
C ILE A 909 22.39 -56.72 23.64
N ASP A 910 23.10 -55.59 23.60
CA ASP A 910 24.36 -55.46 22.87
C ASP A 910 25.45 -56.39 23.44
N PRO A 911 26.46 -56.77 22.63
CA PRO A 911 27.63 -57.50 23.12
C PRO A 911 28.29 -56.80 24.33
N PRO A 912 28.78 -57.56 25.33
CA PRO A 912 29.37 -56.98 26.53
C PRO A 912 30.51 -56.02 26.21
N SER A 913 30.45 -54.84 26.82
CA SER A 913 31.51 -53.85 26.79
C SER A 913 31.68 -53.20 28.15
N VAL A 914 32.89 -52.76 28.45
CA VAL A 914 33.20 -52.04 29.70
C VAL A 914 32.36 -50.76 29.82
N ILE A 915 32.18 -50.03 28.72
CA ILE A 915 31.34 -48.83 28.65
C ILE A 915 29.89 -49.17 29.00
N GLY A 916 29.35 -50.28 28.46
CA GLY A 916 28.00 -50.74 28.77
C GLY A 916 27.81 -51.13 30.24
N VAL A 917 28.76 -51.90 30.81
CA VAL A 917 28.74 -52.26 32.24
C VAL A 917 28.81 -51.02 33.12
N SER A 918 29.73 -50.09 32.83
CA SER A 918 29.86 -48.83 33.58
C SER A 918 28.58 -47.99 33.50
N TYR A 919 27.99 -47.87 32.32
CA TYR A 919 26.74 -47.14 32.13
C TYR A 919 25.60 -47.77 32.93
N LEU A 920 25.34 -49.08 32.78
CA LEU A 920 24.29 -49.76 33.54
C LEU A 920 24.53 -49.68 35.05
N LYS A 921 25.79 -49.76 35.51
CA LYS A 921 26.14 -49.59 36.93
C LYS A 921 25.82 -48.19 37.43
N SER A 922 26.15 -47.15 36.66
CA SER A 922 25.84 -45.75 36.99
C SER A 922 24.33 -45.46 37.03
N GLN A 923 23.55 -46.14 36.18
CA GLN A 923 22.08 -46.07 36.18
C GLN A 923 21.44 -47.00 37.22
N ASN A 924 22.26 -47.62 38.08
CA ASN A 924 21.86 -48.61 39.09
C ASN A 924 21.00 -49.75 38.51
N GLN A 925 21.30 -50.24 37.30
CA GLN A 925 20.52 -51.27 36.59
C GLN A 925 21.09 -52.69 36.70
N ILE A 926 22.32 -52.82 37.22
CA ILE A 926 23.01 -54.10 37.37
C ILE A 926 23.66 -54.26 38.73
N THR A 927 23.83 -55.51 39.15
CA THR A 927 24.64 -55.91 40.30
C THR A 927 25.84 -56.73 39.80
N ILE A 928 27.00 -56.54 40.43
CA ILE A 928 28.23 -57.29 40.13
C ILE A 928 28.59 -58.09 41.38
N ARG A 929 28.77 -59.41 41.24
CA ARG A 929 29.07 -60.31 42.38
C ARG A 929 30.14 -61.35 42.04
N PRO A 930 31.10 -61.63 42.92
CA PRO A 930 32.07 -62.72 42.69
C PRO A 930 31.40 -64.10 42.83
N LEU A 931 31.78 -65.05 41.97
CA LEU A 931 31.24 -66.42 41.93
C LEU A 931 32.17 -67.47 42.57
N GLY A 932 32.55 -67.25 43.82
CA GLY A 932 33.39 -68.17 44.60
C GLY A 932 34.90 -67.99 44.41
N PRO A 933 35.75 -68.82 45.04
CA PRO A 933 37.20 -68.68 45.05
C PRO A 933 37.83 -68.91 43.66
N ARG A 934 39.10 -68.51 43.50
CA ARG A 934 39.85 -68.74 42.25
C ARG A 934 39.98 -70.23 41.95
N LYS A 935 39.85 -70.60 40.67
CA LYS A 935 39.93 -72.00 40.22
C LYS A 935 41.06 -72.18 39.20
N ASP A 936 41.84 -73.25 39.33
CA ASP A 936 42.83 -73.63 38.31
C ASP A 936 42.11 -74.13 37.04
N ILE A 937 42.27 -73.40 35.95
CA ILE A 937 41.70 -73.75 34.64
C ILE A 937 42.76 -74.29 33.66
N SER A 938 44.02 -74.40 34.11
CA SER A 938 45.14 -74.92 33.31
C SER A 938 45.17 -76.45 33.18
N GLY A 939 44.19 -77.15 33.78
CA GLY A 939 44.09 -78.60 33.76
C GLY A 939 45.13 -79.29 34.66
N GLY A 940 45.41 -78.71 35.83
CA GLY A 940 46.37 -79.24 36.81
C GLY A 940 47.81 -78.80 36.58
N LYS A 941 48.06 -77.86 35.66
CA LYS A 941 49.41 -77.34 35.37
C LYS A 941 49.81 -76.16 36.27
N GLY A 942 48.88 -75.61 37.06
CA GLY A 942 49.12 -74.50 37.99
C GLY A 942 49.58 -73.19 37.33
N ARG A 943 49.18 -72.89 36.09
CA ARG A 943 49.65 -71.70 35.34
C ARG A 943 48.58 -70.65 35.02
N ASP A 944 47.30 -70.93 35.26
CA ASP A 944 46.19 -70.02 34.96
C ASP A 944 45.03 -70.23 35.93
N PHE A 945 44.79 -69.25 36.78
CA PHE A 945 43.77 -69.27 37.82
C PHE A 945 42.68 -68.25 37.50
N LEU A 946 41.42 -68.68 37.43
CA LEU A 946 40.29 -67.85 37.05
C LEU A 946 39.46 -67.40 38.26
N ARG A 947 39.17 -66.10 38.35
CA ARG A 947 38.12 -65.50 39.18
C ARG A 947 36.99 -65.01 38.27
N GLU A 948 35.76 -65.41 38.57
CA GLU A 948 34.56 -64.98 37.83
C GLU A 948 33.73 -63.99 38.64
N TYR A 949 33.21 -62.96 37.98
CA TYR A 949 32.17 -62.08 38.50
C TYR A 949 30.92 -62.18 37.62
N GLU A 950 29.77 -62.42 38.25
CA GLU A 950 28.46 -62.33 37.60
C GLU A 950 28.01 -60.88 37.52
N ILE A 951 27.57 -60.47 36.34
CA ILE A 951 26.93 -59.18 36.10
C ILE A 951 25.47 -59.47 35.79
N SER A 952 24.59 -59.25 36.76
CA SER A 952 23.15 -59.53 36.64
C SER A 952 22.32 -58.26 36.60
N ASP A 953 21.17 -58.30 35.95
CA ASP A 953 20.15 -57.26 36.11
C ASP A 953 19.56 -57.24 37.54
N LYS A 954 18.60 -56.33 37.80
CA LYS A 954 17.91 -56.23 39.09
C LYS A 954 17.09 -57.46 39.45
N GLN A 955 16.63 -58.20 38.45
CA GLN A 955 15.87 -59.44 38.59
C GLN A 955 16.78 -60.65 38.84
N ARG A 956 18.11 -60.44 38.91
CA ARG A 956 19.15 -61.46 39.02
C ARG A 956 19.27 -62.36 37.79
N THR A 957 18.84 -61.89 36.63
CA THR A 957 19.14 -62.54 35.35
C THR A 957 20.59 -62.23 34.98
N PRO A 958 21.46 -63.24 34.77
CA PRO A 958 22.83 -63.00 34.35
C PRO A 958 22.88 -62.39 32.94
N LEU A 959 23.39 -61.16 32.84
CA LEU A 959 23.60 -60.49 31.55
C LEU A 959 24.96 -60.88 30.97
N TRP A 960 26.02 -60.81 31.76
CA TRP A 960 27.40 -61.10 31.35
C TRP A 960 28.25 -61.63 32.51
N TYR A 961 29.44 -62.12 32.20
CA TYR A 961 30.43 -62.57 33.18
C TYR A 961 31.78 -61.91 32.94
N ALA A 962 32.43 -61.42 34.00
CA ALA A 962 33.81 -60.92 33.94
C ALA A 962 34.78 -62.00 34.40
N HIS A 963 35.78 -62.29 33.58
CA HIS A 963 36.81 -63.30 33.80
C HIS A 963 38.13 -62.61 34.09
N PHE A 964 38.71 -62.87 35.26
CA PHE A 964 40.03 -62.39 35.67
C PHE A 964 40.98 -63.56 35.83
N HIS A 965 42.06 -63.55 35.06
CA HIS A 965 43.11 -64.57 35.05
C HIS A 965 44.26 -64.17 35.96
N TYR A 966 44.81 -65.11 36.71
CA TYR A 966 45.87 -64.90 37.69
C TYR A 966 46.98 -65.95 37.54
N PRO A 967 48.22 -65.62 37.92
CA PRO A 967 49.35 -66.54 37.79
C PRO A 967 49.35 -67.64 38.87
N ASN A 968 48.75 -67.40 40.04
CA ASN A 968 48.65 -68.35 41.15
C ASN A 968 47.41 -68.06 42.02
N LEU A 969 47.11 -68.96 42.97
CA LEU A 969 45.90 -68.90 43.82
C LEU A 969 45.90 -67.67 44.75
N ASP A 970 47.06 -67.29 45.29
CA ASP A 970 47.23 -66.26 46.33
C ASP A 970 47.64 -64.87 45.79
N ALA A 971 47.65 -64.66 44.48
CA ALA A 971 48.01 -63.39 43.86
C ALA A 971 47.14 -62.23 44.40
N ALA A 972 47.69 -61.01 44.52
CA ALA A 972 46.85 -59.86 44.88
C ALA A 972 45.74 -59.64 43.83
N GLU A 973 44.55 -59.18 44.22
CA GLU A 973 43.41 -58.94 43.31
C GLU A 973 43.78 -58.00 42.13
N ALA A 974 44.67 -57.03 42.35
CA ALA A 974 45.14 -56.13 41.30
C ALA A 974 46.18 -56.77 40.34
N SER A 975 46.72 -57.95 40.65
CA SER A 975 47.80 -58.62 39.91
C SER A 975 47.29 -59.65 38.89
N TYR A 976 46.10 -59.41 38.31
CA TYR A 976 45.58 -60.25 37.24
C TYR A 976 46.42 -60.10 35.96
N THR A 977 46.57 -61.19 35.19
CA THR A 977 47.32 -61.22 33.92
C THR A 977 46.45 -60.84 32.72
N ALA A 978 45.16 -61.14 32.76
CA ALA A 978 44.18 -60.74 31.75
C ALA A 978 42.78 -60.63 32.35
N ALA A 979 42.00 -59.65 31.91
CA ALA A 979 40.60 -59.48 32.31
C ALA A 979 39.72 -59.21 31.09
N HIS A 980 38.61 -59.92 30.96
CA HIS A 980 37.67 -59.75 29.85
C HIS A 980 36.23 -60.14 30.21
N LEU A 981 35.27 -59.61 29.46
CA LEU A 981 33.85 -59.94 29.57
C LEU A 981 33.45 -61.03 28.57
N LYS A 982 32.48 -61.85 28.97
CA LYS A 982 31.84 -62.88 28.15
C LYS A 982 30.32 -62.84 28.28
N THR A 983 29.63 -63.35 27.26
CA THR A 983 28.18 -63.59 27.30
C THR A 983 27.87 -64.87 28.10
N PRO A 984 26.63 -65.06 28.59
CA PRO A 984 26.24 -66.26 29.34
C PRO A 984 26.43 -67.55 28.53
N ALA A 985 26.09 -67.53 27.24
CA ALA A 985 26.27 -68.68 26.34
C ALA A 985 27.77 -69.05 26.15
N GLN A 986 28.66 -68.06 26.17
CA GLN A 986 30.10 -68.25 25.96
C GLN A 986 30.88 -68.41 27.27
N ARG A 987 30.23 -68.34 28.44
CA ARG A 987 30.86 -68.33 29.77
C ARG A 987 31.95 -69.39 29.91
N PHE A 988 31.61 -70.64 29.60
CA PHE A 988 32.52 -71.78 29.70
C PHE A 988 33.24 -72.14 28.39
N GLN A 989 32.98 -71.41 27.31
CA GLN A 989 33.66 -71.64 26.03
C GLN A 989 35.08 -71.05 26.07
N GLY A 990 36.05 -71.84 25.64
CA GLY A 990 37.47 -71.47 25.62
C GLY A 990 38.21 -72.14 24.48
N ILE A 991 39.54 -72.12 24.50
CA ILE A 991 40.40 -72.70 23.44
C ILE A 991 40.07 -74.18 23.19
N LYS A 992 39.72 -74.94 24.24
CA LYS A 992 39.31 -76.35 24.11
C LYS A 992 38.01 -76.53 23.30
N PHE A 993 37.05 -75.63 23.45
CA PHE A 993 35.79 -75.65 22.70
C PHE A 993 36.04 -75.35 21.22
N GLN A 994 36.85 -74.33 20.91
CA GLN A 994 37.23 -73.98 19.54
C GLN A 994 38.04 -75.11 18.86
N ARG A 995 38.98 -75.74 19.58
CA ARG A 995 39.72 -76.91 19.07
C ARG A 995 38.81 -78.13 18.84
N ALA A 996 37.81 -78.34 19.68
CA ALA A 996 36.85 -79.42 19.51
C ALA A 996 35.96 -79.19 18.27
N GLN A 997 35.53 -77.96 18.00
CA GLN A 997 34.82 -77.60 16.76
C GLN A 997 35.69 -77.83 15.51
N GLU A 998 36.94 -77.38 15.55
CA GLU A 998 37.93 -77.57 14.48
C GLU A 998 38.18 -79.06 14.20
N GLN A 999 38.35 -79.86 15.25
CA GLN A 999 38.53 -81.33 15.14
C GLN A 999 37.26 -82.05 14.65
N ALA A 1000 36.07 -81.48 14.87
CA ALA A 1000 34.80 -81.99 14.36
C ALA A 1000 34.46 -81.51 12.94
N GLY A 1001 35.34 -80.74 12.29
CA GLY A 1001 35.12 -80.19 10.95
C GLY A 1001 34.05 -79.08 10.89
N GLN A 1002 33.66 -78.51 12.03
CA GLN A 1002 32.70 -77.40 12.12
C GLN A 1002 33.42 -76.06 11.94
N GLY A 1003 32.71 -75.04 11.46
CA GLY A 1003 33.21 -73.66 11.49
C GLY A 1003 33.52 -73.23 12.93
N VAL A 1004 34.71 -72.66 13.17
CA VAL A 1004 35.15 -72.27 14.52
C VAL A 1004 34.48 -70.96 14.93
N ASP A 1005 33.61 -71.02 15.93
CA ASP A 1005 32.94 -69.84 16.46
C ASP A 1005 33.93 -68.91 17.18
N SER A 1006 33.88 -67.62 16.84
CA SER A 1006 34.66 -66.60 17.55
C SER A 1006 34.11 -66.39 18.97
N ILE A 1007 34.93 -66.64 19.99
CA ILE A 1007 34.58 -66.34 21.39
C ILE A 1007 34.85 -64.86 21.67
N LEU A 1008 33.82 -64.11 22.04
CA LEU A 1008 33.93 -62.70 22.41
C LEU A 1008 34.72 -62.57 23.72
N ARG A 1009 35.78 -61.75 23.71
CA ARG A 1009 36.57 -61.40 24.89
C ARG A 1009 36.76 -59.89 24.95
N ALA A 1010 35.74 -59.16 25.40
CA ALA A 1010 35.84 -57.71 25.52
C ALA A 1010 36.77 -57.36 26.68
N ARG A 1011 37.95 -56.80 26.37
CA ARG A 1011 39.01 -56.51 27.35
C ARG A 1011 38.50 -55.53 28.42
N ILE A 1012 38.82 -55.83 29.68
CA ILE A 1012 38.63 -54.92 30.82
C ILE A 1012 39.96 -54.23 31.09
N ASP A 1013 39.99 -52.90 30.98
CA ASP A 1013 41.17 -52.10 31.28
C ASP A 1013 41.39 -51.99 32.81
N PRO A 1014 42.62 -51.65 33.25
CA PRO A 1014 42.96 -51.57 34.68
C PRO A 1014 42.08 -50.63 35.50
N ASN A 1015 41.61 -49.51 34.92
CA ASN A 1015 40.81 -48.55 35.67
C ASN A 1015 39.39 -49.09 35.90
N SER A 1016 38.77 -49.66 34.86
CA SER A 1016 37.47 -50.30 34.99
C SER A 1016 37.48 -51.58 35.83
N ALA A 1017 38.57 -52.36 35.78
CA ALA A 1017 38.78 -53.48 36.70
C ALA A 1017 38.72 -53.01 38.16
N ARG A 1018 39.50 -51.97 38.49
CA ARG A 1018 39.55 -51.41 39.84
C ARG A 1018 38.20 -50.85 40.29
N THR A 1019 37.56 -50.04 39.46
CA THR A 1019 36.34 -49.30 39.85
C THR A 1019 35.08 -50.16 39.86
N LEU A 1020 34.97 -51.16 38.97
CA LEU A 1020 33.73 -51.96 38.83
C LEU A 1020 33.79 -53.30 39.57
N PHE A 1021 34.97 -53.92 39.71
CA PHE A 1021 35.09 -55.31 40.16
C PHE A 1021 35.98 -55.50 41.39
N LEU A 1022 37.12 -54.80 41.46
CA LEU A 1022 38.18 -55.06 42.45
C LEU A 1022 38.19 -54.06 43.63
N SER A 1023 37.25 -53.11 43.67
CA SER A 1023 37.17 -52.16 44.78
C SER A 1023 36.84 -52.87 46.09
N PRO A 1024 37.51 -52.53 47.21
CA PRO A 1024 37.18 -53.09 48.51
C PRO A 1024 35.74 -52.69 48.86
N ALA A 1025 34.97 -53.62 49.43
CA ALA A 1025 33.71 -53.26 50.06
C ALA A 1025 33.98 -52.14 51.09
N PRO A 1026 33.08 -51.16 51.25
CA PRO A 1026 33.22 -50.13 52.29
C PRO A 1026 33.33 -50.74 53.68
#